data_AF-A0A1S3MEB8-F1
#
_entry.id   AF-A0A1S3MEB8-F1
#
_cell.length_a   1.000
_cell.length_b   1.000
_cell.length_c   1.000
_cell.angle_alpha   90.00
_cell.angle_beta   90.00
_cell.angle_gamma   90.00
#
_symmetry.space_group_name_H-M   'P 1'
#
loop_
_entity.id
_entity.type
_entity.pdbx_description
1 polymer ?
#
loop_
_entity_poly.entity_id
_entity_poly.type
_entity_poly.pdbx_seq_one_letter_code
_entity_poly.pdbx_strand_id
1 'polypeptide(L)'
;MDMDYDEVPSELDQIALRLQEAGLASSASAEECQRHLWRQLLHCEGDLRTATQELHTLRTQQATEMKEVENYVEHIRGLLEERESLTAEYEQDNEQLHADLQQIRLQQDSQRKEVVEMLAQEDLGEIGLSSTSEQVAYLLVERATLLERLEAAEKRLDTQSLTGNLREVHLQDELDHIRHTMEEELRQQRETMQCTKESMNQEQQSPAQRPWKKLFGLRKSSQSTHNGAPVHNEDVYQERSERQRLERDLEEASRRLSMAHEDIRRLTDKLESAKKTQAMCGPELERTGQEVESLRKEVDKLKQCDTLELQKAKEHNERLDGEIRVLRERVRSLDSEKKTLLQMGEGNSSEHPKDLPTLLLTTSKPEEQEQIHKRCREAVEDVGCQLRELQRRMQRQQREQEELVERNEELEALLGDAQNASKEECQRHEGELEGLHRKIKTLEADLKKICAQDQVLKDGGVVGRETETYLHQLRDSSQERVALLEARLTEEKDWRRQLEVDLGAAQAALKNNKEVAQLERAQSRLLSDREHQTESSRTQEDLRESRTQVAELGAKVERLTSVLSCLEEEHCTLRDEMVQERRRAADLQAQLSERVREKLTAEGEKERLGIELLRLREQLQLSTQTWQETARPTRPRQDTPESDHSFLLAERTKDECLNQLVSLKCELSRLHATLEEERQLANQHQLALQAQINEAQARTKSQDSVLGQKAEESKQLKQDLQRAQSLFTSAERELRYEREKNLDLKRHNALLDQEKIKVCAELKQAQAKLSQAEQSGSGQAAETERLQHKLRELELELARSGQSRNTNASLQEELQAERVRVISADKKVLELQQKLKSAHHQLRLEEARAGETSRLERDSRDMSDTLSSLRARQLEDQLQRKLLEQREEELQQQVRSLRGKEVSLGRSNSELRHLTQQLETRLAVLEAEHGKAREEQRECQRSCLQLGEELVASQQESERLQEELQQVITQLDTYIRKYNEKQSQHKTKLRKAKQIFLMATAQRDRTIQKLENDLALASSLSHKEKDWIRTVMEENEKLLVEKRELLRRMSEAEEMGSNGLRKASNVQHRVNFLEVENRQLQERTLKLTNQVGTLERALRNVQSQSLCNLEDIKKMFPSESLANDSVLHKSTLSNHLSVCSLTSGACDPLGILNAICRVKVGERVEGIQTSSSTPHSQLQSFEVGYLNLTSPVAPPDTKDPEESDQ
;
A
#
# COMPACT_ATOMS: atom_id res chain seq x y z
N MET A 1 -64.92 51.35 -4.88
CA MET A 1 -66.28 50.81 -5.01
C MET A 1 -66.14 49.33 -4.79
N ASP A 2 -66.72 48.87 -3.70
CA ASP A 2 -67.25 47.54 -3.43
C ASP A 2 -66.63 46.39 -4.24
N MET A 3 -65.80 45.61 -3.56
CA MET A 3 -65.41 44.25 -3.96
C MET A 3 -66.28 43.30 -3.15
N ASP A 4 -67.01 42.40 -3.81
CA ASP A 4 -67.88 41.45 -3.15
C ASP A 4 -67.10 40.47 -2.26
N TYR A 5 -67.71 40.05 -1.16
CA TYR A 5 -67.25 38.90 -0.38
C TYR A 5 -67.87 37.65 -0.99
N ASP A 6 -67.07 36.80 -1.63
CA ASP A 6 -67.49 35.45 -2.01
C ASP A 6 -67.85 34.66 -0.73
N GLU A 7 -69.12 34.27 -0.60
CA GLU A 7 -69.58 33.43 0.51
C GLU A 7 -68.95 32.03 0.38
N VAL A 8 -68.14 31.64 1.37
CA VAL A 8 -67.56 30.29 1.42
C VAL A 8 -68.69 29.28 1.59
N PRO A 9 -68.92 28.36 0.63
CA PRO A 9 -70.02 27.41 0.69
C PRO A 9 -69.83 26.49 1.91
N SER A 10 -70.89 26.29 2.70
CA SER A 10 -70.80 25.56 3.95
C SER A 10 -70.46 24.08 3.73
N GLU A 11 -70.00 23.39 4.77
CA GLU A 11 -69.74 21.94 4.69
C GLU A 11 -70.99 21.16 4.23
N LEU A 12 -72.20 21.64 4.58
CA LEU A 12 -73.46 21.07 4.14
C LEU A 12 -73.70 21.28 2.64
N ASP A 13 -73.36 22.46 2.09
CA ASP A 13 -73.46 22.74 0.66
C ASP A 13 -72.46 21.90 -0.14
N GLN A 14 -71.25 21.72 0.37
CA GLN A 14 -70.21 20.87 -0.23
C GLN A 14 -70.57 19.37 -0.17
N ILE A 15 -71.29 18.93 0.86
CA ILE A 15 -71.85 17.57 0.95
C ILE A 15 -73.03 17.42 -0.02
N ALA A 16 -73.93 18.41 -0.10
CA ALA A 16 -75.05 18.40 -1.04
C ALA A 16 -74.56 18.37 -2.50
N LEU A 17 -73.53 19.15 -2.84
CA LEU A 17 -72.91 19.17 -4.16
C LEU A 17 -72.35 17.77 -4.53
N ARG A 18 -71.56 17.16 -3.63
CA ARG A 18 -70.98 15.82 -3.86
C ARG A 18 -72.03 14.70 -3.92
N LEU A 19 -73.15 14.83 -3.22
CA LEU A 19 -74.29 13.92 -3.36
C LEU A 19 -74.98 14.08 -4.73
N GLN A 20 -75.10 15.31 -5.22
CA GLN A 20 -75.66 15.60 -6.55
C GLN A 20 -74.73 15.14 -7.69
N GLU A 21 -73.41 15.31 -7.54
CA GLU A 21 -72.38 14.74 -8.42
C GLU A 21 -72.42 13.20 -8.43
N ALA A 22 -72.67 12.58 -7.28
CA ALA A 22 -72.88 11.13 -7.16
C ALA A 22 -74.27 10.65 -7.66
N GLY A 23 -75.06 11.53 -8.28
CA GLY A 23 -76.31 11.19 -8.97
C GLY A 23 -77.59 11.18 -8.12
N LEU A 24 -77.55 11.66 -6.87
CA LEU A 24 -78.77 11.88 -6.09
C LEU A 24 -79.49 13.16 -6.53
N ALA A 25 -80.82 13.08 -6.65
CA ALA A 25 -81.64 14.25 -6.91
C ALA A 25 -81.66 15.19 -5.69
N SER A 26 -81.69 16.50 -5.93
CA SER A 26 -81.83 17.53 -4.89
C SER A 26 -83.16 17.51 -4.13
N SER A 27 -84.07 16.58 -4.48
CA SER A 27 -85.30 16.27 -3.77
C SER A 27 -85.28 14.90 -3.04
N ALA A 28 -84.12 14.26 -2.90
CA ALA A 28 -83.96 13.01 -2.17
C ALA A 28 -84.23 13.18 -0.67
N SER A 29 -84.72 12.14 0.00
CA SER A 29 -84.97 12.18 1.44
C SER A 29 -83.67 12.11 2.25
N ALA A 30 -83.70 12.64 3.48
CA ALA A 30 -82.55 12.60 4.39
C ALA A 30 -82.05 11.17 4.65
N GLU A 31 -82.95 10.17 4.69
CA GLU A 31 -82.55 8.77 4.82
C GLU A 31 -81.80 8.25 3.58
N GLU A 32 -82.18 8.66 2.36
CA GLU A 32 -81.52 8.22 1.13
C GLU A 32 -80.11 8.81 1.02
N CYS A 33 -79.95 10.09 1.36
CA CYS A 33 -78.65 10.74 1.47
C CYS A 33 -77.78 10.07 2.54
N GLN A 34 -78.31 9.79 3.74
CA GLN A 34 -77.58 9.07 4.79
C GLN A 34 -77.20 7.64 4.38
N ARG A 35 -78.11 6.88 3.75
CA ARG A 35 -77.83 5.54 3.19
C ARG A 35 -76.79 5.57 2.07
N HIS A 36 -76.62 6.68 1.36
CA HIS A 36 -75.59 6.85 0.35
C HIS A 36 -74.24 7.19 0.97
N LEU A 37 -74.19 8.20 1.85
CA LEU A 37 -72.98 8.58 2.60
C LEU A 37 -72.42 7.39 3.40
N TRP A 38 -73.28 6.60 4.05
CA TRP A 38 -72.85 5.40 4.77
C TRP A 38 -72.25 4.33 3.85
N ARG A 39 -72.78 4.16 2.64
CA ARG A 39 -72.20 3.23 1.63
C ARG A 39 -70.89 3.75 1.07
N GLN A 40 -70.75 5.05 0.83
CA GLN A 40 -69.48 5.67 0.44
C GLN A 40 -68.43 5.51 1.55
N LEU A 41 -68.78 5.80 2.81
CA LEU A 41 -67.89 5.59 3.96
C LEU A 41 -67.40 4.14 4.03
N LEU A 42 -68.31 3.15 3.93
CA LEU A 42 -67.95 1.73 3.96
C LEU A 42 -67.04 1.31 2.80
N HIS A 43 -67.20 1.94 1.62
CA HIS A 43 -66.32 1.70 0.47
C HIS A 43 -64.94 2.32 0.72
N CYS A 44 -64.87 3.61 1.08
CA CYS A 44 -63.61 4.29 1.38
C CYS A 44 -62.84 3.65 2.55
N GLU A 45 -63.51 3.09 3.56
CA GLU A 45 -62.84 2.29 4.59
C GLU A 45 -62.31 0.95 4.04
N GLY A 46 -63.00 0.34 3.08
CA GLY A 46 -62.54 -0.85 2.36
C GLY A 46 -61.30 -0.54 1.52
N ASP A 47 -61.39 0.47 0.67
CA ASP A 47 -60.32 0.97 -0.19
C ASP A 47 -59.07 1.39 0.62
N LEU A 48 -59.27 2.02 1.78
CA LEU A 48 -58.19 2.38 2.70
C LEU A 48 -57.56 1.13 3.34
N ARG A 49 -58.36 0.11 3.71
CA ARG A 49 -57.84 -1.15 4.26
C ARG A 49 -57.02 -1.91 3.21
N THR A 50 -57.49 -2.02 1.97
CA THR A 50 -56.74 -2.67 0.88
C THR A 50 -55.48 -1.89 0.54
N ALA A 51 -55.54 -0.56 0.37
CA ALA A 51 -54.35 0.26 0.14
C ALA A 51 -53.31 0.19 1.28
N THR A 52 -53.78 0.04 2.53
CA THR A 52 -52.89 -0.17 3.70
C THR A 52 -52.25 -1.56 3.69
N GLN A 53 -52.98 -2.60 3.27
CA GLN A 53 -52.45 -3.95 3.09
C GLN A 53 -51.43 -4.00 1.94
N GLU A 54 -51.74 -3.38 0.79
CA GLU A 54 -50.84 -3.24 -0.36
C GLU A 54 -49.54 -2.53 0.05
N LEU A 55 -49.63 -1.38 0.74
CA LEU A 55 -48.47 -0.68 1.31
C LEU A 55 -47.68 -1.54 2.31
N HIS A 56 -48.34 -2.43 3.07
CA HIS A 56 -47.63 -3.35 3.95
C HIS A 56 -46.89 -4.43 3.14
N THR A 57 -47.52 -5.02 2.13
CA THR A 57 -46.90 -6.03 1.26
C THR A 57 -45.72 -5.47 0.47
N LEU A 58 -45.83 -4.25 -0.05
CA LEU A 58 -44.73 -3.54 -0.73
C LEU A 58 -43.57 -3.25 0.23
N ARG A 59 -43.84 -2.89 1.49
CA ARG A 59 -42.79 -2.70 2.52
C ARG A 59 -42.11 -4.01 2.90
N THR A 60 -42.84 -5.13 2.97
CA THR A 60 -42.22 -6.44 3.21
C THR A 60 -41.41 -6.92 2.01
N GLN A 61 -41.87 -6.69 0.79
CA GLN A 61 -41.13 -6.97 -0.45
C GLN A 61 -39.85 -6.15 -0.53
N GLN A 62 -39.93 -4.84 -0.28
CA GLN A 62 -38.75 -3.97 -0.18
C GLN A 62 -37.77 -4.46 0.90
N ALA A 63 -38.26 -4.91 2.05
CA ALA A 63 -37.39 -5.44 3.12
C ALA A 63 -36.70 -6.76 2.73
N THR A 64 -37.36 -7.65 1.97
CA THR A 64 -36.72 -8.86 1.45
C THR A 64 -35.73 -8.55 0.32
N GLU A 65 -36.08 -7.65 -0.61
CA GLU A 65 -35.20 -7.20 -1.69
C GLU A 65 -33.93 -6.52 -1.14
N MET A 66 -34.06 -5.66 -0.12
CA MET A 66 -32.91 -5.07 0.58
C MET A 66 -32.02 -6.14 1.23
N LYS A 67 -32.60 -7.16 1.88
CA LYS A 67 -31.83 -8.25 2.50
C LYS A 67 -31.12 -9.14 1.46
N GLU A 68 -31.73 -9.33 0.28
CA GLU A 68 -31.06 -9.99 -0.85
C GLU A 68 -29.89 -9.15 -1.39
N VAL A 69 -30.07 -7.83 -1.54
CA VAL A 69 -28.98 -6.91 -1.93
C VAL A 69 -27.85 -6.91 -0.89
N GLU A 70 -28.16 -6.89 0.41
CA GLU A 70 -27.17 -7.04 1.49
C GLU A 70 -26.35 -8.33 1.29
N ASN A 71 -27.00 -9.49 1.11
CA ASN A 71 -26.33 -10.76 0.85
C ASN A 71 -25.43 -10.73 -0.41
N TYR A 72 -25.90 -10.11 -1.51
CA TYR A 72 -25.08 -9.96 -2.73
C TYR A 72 -23.87 -9.05 -2.50
N VAL A 73 -24.01 -7.97 -1.74
CA VAL A 73 -22.91 -7.07 -1.38
C VAL A 73 -21.89 -7.78 -0.49
N GLU A 74 -22.31 -8.65 0.43
CA GLU A 74 -21.39 -9.45 1.24
C GLU A 74 -20.65 -10.50 0.40
N HIS A 75 -21.33 -11.16 -0.55
CA HIS A 75 -20.67 -12.09 -1.48
C HIS A 75 -19.65 -11.38 -2.38
N ILE A 76 -19.99 -10.20 -2.91
CA ILE A 76 -19.06 -9.37 -3.70
C ILE A 76 -17.86 -8.93 -2.84
N ARG A 77 -18.06 -8.59 -1.56
CA ARG A 77 -16.98 -8.27 -0.62
C ARG A 77 -16.04 -9.45 -0.44
N GLY A 78 -16.56 -10.66 -0.21
CA GLY A 78 -15.75 -11.88 -0.12
C GLY A 78 -14.92 -12.16 -1.39
N LEU A 79 -15.52 -12.00 -2.58
CA LEU A 79 -14.80 -12.14 -3.85
C LEU A 79 -13.70 -11.07 -4.07
N LEU A 80 -13.88 -9.87 -3.52
CA LEU A 80 -12.84 -8.83 -3.55
C LEU A 80 -11.70 -9.14 -2.57
N GLU A 81 -12.01 -9.62 -1.36
CA GLU A 81 -11.03 -10.09 -0.37
C GLU A 81 -10.23 -11.30 -0.89
N GLU A 82 -10.88 -12.27 -1.54
CA GLU A 82 -10.21 -13.39 -2.23
C GLU A 82 -9.27 -12.88 -3.33
N ARG A 83 -9.75 -12.01 -4.21
CA ARG A 83 -8.95 -11.40 -5.30
C ARG A 83 -7.73 -10.66 -4.74
N GLU A 84 -7.90 -9.88 -3.69
CA GLU A 84 -6.83 -9.09 -3.07
C GLU A 84 -5.82 -10.00 -2.36
N SER A 85 -6.26 -11.09 -1.72
CA SER A 85 -5.35 -12.10 -1.17
C SER A 85 -4.50 -12.76 -2.26
N LEU A 86 -5.10 -13.12 -3.40
CA LEU A 86 -4.38 -13.67 -4.56
C LEU A 86 -3.42 -12.65 -5.18
N THR A 87 -3.82 -11.36 -5.25
CA THR A 87 -2.92 -10.29 -5.74
C THR A 87 -1.71 -10.14 -4.82
N ALA A 88 -1.90 -10.13 -3.50
CA ALA A 88 -0.81 -10.08 -2.53
C ALA A 88 0.11 -11.31 -2.59
N GLU A 89 -0.42 -12.51 -2.86
CA GLU A 89 0.39 -13.71 -3.11
C GLU A 89 1.22 -13.58 -4.40
N TYR A 90 0.64 -13.10 -5.51
CA TYR A 90 1.39 -12.83 -6.74
C TYR A 90 2.43 -11.71 -6.59
N GLU A 91 2.17 -10.68 -5.80
CA GLU A 91 3.15 -9.64 -5.48
C GLU A 91 4.31 -10.21 -4.66
N GLN A 92 4.02 -11.00 -3.62
CA GLN A 92 5.06 -11.65 -2.81
C GLN A 92 5.93 -12.62 -3.61
N ASP A 93 5.33 -13.41 -4.51
CA ASP A 93 6.09 -14.31 -5.41
C ASP A 93 6.92 -13.53 -6.43
N ASN A 94 6.44 -12.38 -6.94
CA ASN A 94 7.25 -11.50 -7.78
C ASN A 94 8.41 -10.86 -7.00
N GLU A 95 8.20 -10.41 -5.76
CA GLU A 95 9.29 -9.93 -4.89
C GLU A 95 10.35 -11.02 -4.66
N GLN A 96 9.93 -12.26 -4.40
CA GLN A 96 10.82 -13.40 -4.21
C GLN A 96 11.59 -13.72 -5.51
N LEU A 97 10.93 -13.74 -6.68
CA LEU A 97 11.58 -13.92 -7.97
C LEU A 97 12.57 -12.77 -8.30
N HIS A 98 12.25 -11.53 -7.93
CA HIS A 98 13.18 -10.41 -8.05
C HIS A 98 14.40 -10.55 -7.12
N ALA A 99 14.21 -11.01 -5.88
CA ALA A 99 15.30 -11.29 -4.94
C ALA A 99 16.20 -12.43 -5.45
N ASP A 100 15.62 -13.52 -5.98
CA ASP A 100 16.35 -14.64 -6.54
C ASP A 100 17.13 -14.25 -7.81
N LEU A 101 16.52 -13.45 -8.70
CA LEU A 101 17.22 -12.87 -9.85
C LEU A 101 18.37 -11.94 -9.43
N GLN A 102 18.21 -11.17 -8.35
CA GLN A 102 19.28 -10.34 -7.79
C GLN A 102 20.40 -11.21 -7.20
N GLN A 103 20.06 -12.30 -6.50
CA GLN A 103 21.04 -13.25 -5.97
C GLN A 103 21.82 -13.95 -7.12
N ILE A 104 21.13 -14.37 -8.18
CA ILE A 104 21.76 -14.97 -9.37
C ILE A 104 22.71 -13.96 -10.05
N ARG A 105 22.32 -12.69 -10.17
CA ARG A 105 23.21 -11.64 -10.69
C ARG A 105 24.45 -11.44 -9.82
N LEU A 106 24.30 -11.40 -8.49
CA LEU A 106 25.43 -11.28 -7.57
C LEU A 106 26.37 -12.50 -7.62
N GLN A 107 25.82 -13.71 -7.81
CA GLN A 107 26.62 -14.91 -8.06
C GLN A 107 27.37 -14.82 -9.39
N GLN A 108 26.71 -14.43 -10.48
CA GLN A 108 27.33 -14.24 -11.79
C GLN A 108 28.42 -13.16 -11.77
N ASP A 109 28.21 -12.04 -11.06
CA ASP A 109 29.24 -11.01 -10.86
C ASP A 109 30.42 -11.49 -10.03
N SER A 110 30.21 -12.40 -9.07
CA SER A 110 31.30 -13.02 -8.30
C SER A 110 32.12 -13.99 -9.14
N GLN A 111 31.47 -14.86 -9.92
CA GLN A 111 32.11 -15.78 -10.87
C GLN A 111 32.83 -15.01 -11.98
N ARG A 112 32.26 -13.90 -12.46
CA ARG A 112 32.92 -13.02 -13.44
C ARG A 112 34.18 -12.40 -12.86
N LYS A 113 34.19 -11.95 -11.61
CA LYS A 113 35.41 -11.42 -10.96
C LYS A 113 36.48 -12.49 -10.81
N GLU A 114 36.11 -13.70 -10.40
CA GLU A 114 37.02 -14.85 -10.33
C GLU A 114 37.63 -15.18 -11.70
N VAL A 115 36.84 -15.18 -12.78
CA VAL A 115 37.33 -15.36 -14.15
C VAL A 115 38.24 -14.21 -14.60
N VAL A 116 37.93 -12.96 -14.25
CA VAL A 116 38.80 -11.79 -14.54
C VAL A 116 40.13 -11.89 -13.78
N GLU A 117 40.11 -12.31 -12.52
CA GLU A 117 41.31 -12.50 -11.70
C GLU A 117 42.17 -13.67 -12.19
N MET A 118 41.57 -14.76 -12.68
CA MET A 118 42.30 -15.86 -13.34
C MET A 118 42.91 -15.42 -14.68
N LEU A 119 42.15 -14.72 -15.53
CA LEU A 119 42.67 -14.20 -16.81
C LEU A 119 43.80 -13.17 -16.58
N ALA A 120 43.73 -12.37 -15.52
CA ALA A 120 44.79 -11.43 -15.16
C ALA A 120 46.05 -12.10 -14.56
N GLN A 121 45.95 -13.33 -14.03
CA GLN A 121 47.11 -14.12 -13.57
C GLN A 121 47.87 -14.78 -14.73
N GLU A 122 47.18 -15.10 -15.83
CA GLU A 122 47.74 -15.69 -17.06
C GLU A 122 48.08 -14.63 -18.14
N ASP A 123 48.32 -13.37 -17.74
CA ASP A 123 48.59 -12.20 -18.61
C ASP A 123 47.50 -11.85 -19.66
N LEU A 124 46.31 -12.49 -19.62
CA LEU A 124 45.17 -12.27 -20.51
C LEU A 124 44.15 -11.23 -19.98
N GLY A 125 44.57 -10.34 -19.09
CA GLY A 125 43.70 -9.42 -18.35
C GLY A 125 42.85 -8.47 -19.20
N GLU A 126 43.29 -8.11 -20.42
CA GLU A 126 42.53 -7.24 -21.34
C GLU A 126 41.16 -7.83 -21.74
N ILE A 127 41.06 -9.16 -21.74
CA ILE A 127 39.90 -9.94 -22.22
C ILE A 127 38.87 -10.14 -21.09
N GLY A 128 39.28 -10.00 -19.83
CA GLY A 128 38.38 -10.03 -18.68
C GLY A 128 37.28 -8.96 -18.73
N LEU A 129 37.54 -7.85 -19.43
CA LEU A 129 36.58 -6.76 -19.63
C LEU A 129 35.55 -7.03 -20.73
N SER A 130 35.85 -7.94 -21.67
CA SER A 130 34.96 -8.35 -22.78
C SER A 130 33.72 -9.11 -22.30
N SER A 131 32.78 -9.38 -23.21
CA SER A 131 31.65 -10.27 -22.93
C SER A 131 32.12 -11.73 -22.75
N THR A 132 31.33 -12.54 -22.05
CA THR A 132 31.61 -13.98 -21.87
C THR A 132 31.67 -14.73 -23.20
N SER A 133 30.88 -14.30 -24.20
CA SER A 133 30.95 -14.80 -25.58
C SER A 133 32.28 -14.49 -26.27
N GLU A 134 32.85 -13.30 -26.07
CA GLU A 134 34.14 -12.91 -26.64
C GLU A 134 35.31 -13.60 -25.91
N GLN A 135 35.21 -13.74 -24.58
CA GLN A 135 36.17 -14.51 -23.77
C GLN A 135 36.24 -15.97 -24.24
N VAL A 136 35.08 -16.64 -24.40
CA VAL A 136 35.01 -18.01 -24.91
C VAL A 136 35.53 -18.09 -26.35
N ALA A 137 35.18 -17.13 -27.23
CA ALA A 137 35.69 -17.11 -28.60
C ALA A 137 37.22 -16.98 -28.65
N TYR A 138 37.81 -16.08 -27.86
CA TYR A 138 39.26 -15.91 -27.80
C TYR A 138 39.96 -17.15 -27.24
N LEU A 139 39.46 -17.72 -26.13
CA LEU A 139 40.02 -18.93 -25.54
C LEU A 139 39.92 -20.15 -26.47
N LEU A 140 38.89 -20.23 -27.32
CA LEU A 140 38.78 -21.24 -28.37
C LEU A 140 39.79 -21.02 -29.51
N VAL A 141 40.06 -19.75 -29.88
CA VAL A 141 41.09 -19.40 -30.87
C VAL A 141 42.50 -19.71 -30.35
N GLU A 142 42.86 -19.30 -29.13
CA GLU A 142 44.17 -19.65 -28.55
C GLU A 142 44.31 -21.16 -28.31
N ARG A 143 43.23 -21.86 -27.93
CA ARG A 143 43.26 -23.34 -27.90
C ARG A 143 43.55 -23.93 -29.28
N ALA A 144 43.04 -23.35 -30.36
CA ALA A 144 43.33 -23.80 -31.72
C ALA A 144 44.78 -23.49 -32.14
N THR A 145 45.28 -22.27 -31.92
CA THR A 145 46.67 -21.89 -32.27
C THR A 145 47.70 -22.68 -31.46
N LEU A 146 47.41 -23.01 -30.20
CA LEU A 146 48.26 -23.87 -29.37
C LEU A 146 48.24 -25.33 -29.84
N LEU A 147 47.10 -25.85 -30.30
CA LEU A 147 47.01 -27.18 -30.91
C LEU A 147 47.77 -27.24 -32.24
N GLU A 148 47.63 -26.24 -33.11
CA GLU A 148 48.41 -26.13 -34.36
C GLU A 148 49.92 -26.07 -34.09
N ARG A 149 50.34 -25.32 -33.05
CA ARG A 149 51.75 -25.26 -32.61
C ARG A 149 52.25 -26.60 -32.05
N LEU A 150 51.41 -27.33 -31.30
CA LEU A 150 51.72 -28.67 -30.80
C LEU A 150 51.88 -29.66 -31.97
N GLU A 151 50.91 -29.74 -32.88
CA GLU A 151 51.01 -30.56 -34.09
C GLU A 151 52.24 -30.19 -34.94
N ALA A 152 52.58 -28.91 -35.05
CA ALA A 152 53.78 -28.47 -35.77
C ALA A 152 55.09 -28.83 -35.05
N ALA A 153 55.07 -28.94 -33.71
CA ALA A 153 56.21 -29.43 -32.93
C ALA A 153 56.32 -30.97 -33.00
N GLU A 154 55.20 -31.68 -32.99
CA GLU A 154 55.11 -33.13 -33.17
C GLU A 154 55.60 -33.56 -34.56
N LYS A 155 55.12 -32.90 -35.62
CA LYS A 155 55.62 -33.09 -37.01
C LYS A 155 57.11 -32.72 -37.17
N ARG A 156 57.66 -31.86 -36.29
CA ARG A 156 59.11 -31.59 -36.21
C ARG A 156 59.88 -32.69 -35.47
N LEU A 157 59.29 -33.30 -34.45
CA LEU A 157 59.85 -34.48 -33.78
C LEU A 157 59.82 -35.71 -34.70
N ASP A 158 58.75 -35.93 -35.46
CA ASP A 158 58.67 -37.01 -36.47
C ASP A 158 59.69 -36.84 -37.58
N THR A 159 59.89 -35.63 -38.09
CA THR A 159 60.91 -35.37 -39.13
C THR A 159 62.34 -35.44 -38.57
N GLN A 160 62.56 -35.09 -37.29
CA GLN A 160 63.83 -35.37 -36.62
C GLN A 160 64.03 -36.87 -36.36
N SER A 161 62.99 -37.62 -36.01
CA SER A 161 62.99 -39.08 -35.87
C SER A 161 63.37 -39.75 -37.20
N LEU A 162 62.73 -39.39 -38.31
CA LEU A 162 63.10 -39.84 -39.66
C LEU A 162 64.55 -39.51 -40.03
N THR A 163 65.09 -38.37 -39.58
CA THR A 163 66.49 -37.99 -39.79
C THR A 163 67.46 -38.79 -38.90
N GLY A 164 67.04 -39.15 -37.68
CA GLY A 164 67.75 -40.07 -36.79
C GLY A 164 67.79 -41.48 -37.39
N ASN A 165 66.65 -42.01 -37.83
CA ASN A 165 66.50 -43.32 -38.43
C ASN A 165 67.40 -43.51 -39.66
N LEU A 166 67.57 -42.49 -40.51
CA LEU A 166 68.53 -42.54 -41.63
C LEU A 166 70.00 -42.72 -41.19
N ARG A 167 70.36 -42.20 -40.02
CA ARG A 167 71.71 -42.33 -39.46
C ARG A 167 71.89 -43.61 -38.65
N GLU A 168 70.82 -44.07 -38.01
CA GLU A 168 70.76 -45.35 -37.32
C GLU A 168 70.77 -46.53 -38.30
N VAL A 169 70.09 -46.43 -39.45
CA VAL A 169 70.21 -47.38 -40.58
C VAL A 169 71.64 -47.43 -41.10
N HIS A 170 72.34 -46.30 -41.26
CA HIS A 170 73.73 -46.34 -41.75
C HIS A 170 74.69 -46.98 -40.74
N LEU A 171 74.49 -46.75 -39.43
CA LEU A 171 75.22 -47.45 -38.36
C LEU A 171 74.83 -48.92 -38.27
N GLN A 172 73.58 -49.28 -38.54
CA GLN A 172 73.11 -50.66 -38.59
C GLN A 172 73.70 -51.41 -39.80
N ASP A 173 73.79 -50.78 -40.98
CA ASP A 173 74.47 -51.32 -42.15
C ASP A 173 75.97 -51.56 -41.85
N GLU A 174 76.66 -50.60 -41.21
CA GLU A 174 78.06 -50.78 -40.76
C GLU A 174 78.19 -51.93 -39.75
N LEU A 175 77.29 -52.01 -38.76
CA LEU A 175 77.28 -53.07 -37.75
C LEU A 175 76.91 -54.43 -38.33
N ASP A 176 76.02 -54.51 -39.32
CA ASP A 176 75.68 -55.74 -40.04
C ASP A 176 76.79 -56.16 -41.00
N HIS A 177 77.55 -55.22 -41.59
CA HIS A 177 78.74 -55.54 -42.37
C HIS A 177 79.85 -56.11 -41.47
N ILE A 178 80.07 -55.52 -40.29
CA ILE A 178 80.98 -56.05 -39.26
C ILE A 178 80.49 -57.42 -38.76
N ARG A 179 79.19 -57.58 -38.51
CA ARG A 179 78.57 -58.85 -38.09
C ARG A 179 78.76 -59.94 -39.15
N HIS A 180 78.51 -59.64 -40.41
CA HIS A 180 78.68 -60.57 -41.53
C HIS A 180 80.16 -60.94 -41.70
N THR A 181 81.08 -59.98 -41.58
CA THR A 181 82.53 -60.24 -41.62
C THR A 181 82.95 -61.16 -40.46
N MET A 182 82.50 -60.88 -39.24
CA MET A 182 82.77 -61.75 -38.08
C MET A 182 82.10 -63.12 -38.18
N GLU A 183 80.91 -63.22 -38.78
CA GLU A 183 80.24 -64.49 -39.04
C GLU A 183 80.95 -65.28 -40.15
N GLU A 184 81.55 -64.63 -41.14
CA GLU A 184 82.40 -65.26 -42.16
C GLU A 184 83.75 -65.71 -41.59
N GLU A 185 84.38 -64.93 -40.71
CA GLU A 185 85.58 -65.37 -39.95
C GLU A 185 85.25 -66.55 -39.01
N LEU A 186 84.15 -66.47 -38.26
CA LEU A 186 83.67 -67.56 -37.41
C LEU A 186 83.23 -68.78 -38.24
N ARG A 187 82.76 -68.58 -39.47
CA ARG A 187 82.42 -69.65 -40.40
C ARG A 187 83.68 -70.29 -40.99
N GLN A 188 84.70 -69.52 -41.36
CA GLN A 188 86.00 -70.08 -41.77
C GLN A 188 86.70 -70.80 -40.61
N GLN A 189 86.59 -70.29 -39.38
CA GLN A 189 86.99 -71.04 -38.17
C GLN A 189 86.19 -72.32 -38.00
N ARG A 190 84.87 -72.31 -38.22
CA ARG A 190 84.03 -73.52 -38.14
C ARG A 190 84.35 -74.52 -39.24
N GLU A 191 84.55 -74.09 -40.48
CA GLU A 191 84.89 -74.95 -41.62
C GLU A 191 86.31 -75.54 -41.48
N THR A 192 87.28 -74.80 -40.92
CA THR A 192 88.61 -75.35 -40.58
C THR A 192 88.60 -76.27 -39.34
N MET A 193 87.79 -75.94 -38.32
CA MET A 193 87.52 -76.81 -37.15
C MET A 193 86.69 -78.06 -37.52
N GLN A 194 85.92 -78.01 -38.61
CA GLN A 194 85.12 -79.11 -39.13
C GLN A 194 85.97 -80.03 -40.01
N CYS A 195 86.78 -79.47 -40.92
CA CYS A 195 87.79 -80.21 -41.68
C CYS A 195 88.78 -80.98 -40.77
N THR A 196 89.08 -80.45 -39.57
CA THR A 196 89.88 -81.17 -38.55
C THR A 196 89.06 -82.13 -37.67
N LYS A 197 87.74 -81.97 -37.53
CA LYS A 197 86.87 -82.93 -36.82
C LYS A 197 86.46 -84.13 -37.66
N GLU A 198 86.22 -83.95 -38.97
CA GLU A 198 85.72 -85.00 -39.87
C GLU A 198 86.75 -86.11 -40.13
N SER A 199 88.01 -85.90 -39.72
CA SER A 199 89.07 -86.92 -39.73
C SER A 199 89.07 -87.87 -38.50
N MET A 200 88.24 -87.62 -37.47
CA MET A 200 88.42 -88.23 -36.14
C MET A 200 87.19 -88.92 -35.51
N ASN A 201 86.10 -89.18 -36.24
CA ASN A 201 85.13 -90.19 -35.80
C ASN A 201 84.33 -90.82 -36.95
N GLN A 202 84.74 -92.03 -37.32
CA GLN A 202 84.10 -92.88 -38.33
C GLN A 202 83.83 -94.28 -37.72
N GLU A 203 82.79 -94.43 -36.89
CA GLU A 203 82.21 -95.76 -36.61
C GLU A 203 80.84 -95.74 -35.92
N GLN A 204 80.09 -96.84 -36.10
CA GLN A 204 78.92 -97.32 -35.33
C GLN A 204 77.67 -96.39 -35.32
N GLN A 205 76.62 -96.68 -36.10
CA GLN A 205 75.46 -97.55 -35.76
C GLN A 205 74.64 -97.02 -34.56
N SER A 206 73.30 -96.85 -34.63
CA SER A 206 72.26 -97.64 -35.31
C SER A 206 71.01 -96.77 -35.69
N PRO A 207 69.93 -97.31 -36.33
CA PRO A 207 69.03 -96.51 -37.19
C PRO A 207 67.62 -96.20 -36.65
N ALA A 208 66.96 -95.21 -37.27
CA ALA A 208 65.48 -95.11 -37.31
C ALA A 208 64.98 -94.48 -38.63
N GLN A 209 63.94 -95.08 -39.23
CA GLN A 209 63.12 -94.47 -40.29
C GLN A 209 62.05 -93.55 -39.63
N ARG A 210 61.40 -92.56 -40.27
CA ARG A 210 60.32 -92.66 -41.30
C ARG A 210 59.34 -93.85 -41.07
N PRO A 211 58.06 -93.79 -41.49
CA PRO A 211 57.18 -92.63 -41.70
C PRO A 211 55.75 -92.79 -41.09
N TRP A 212 55.08 -91.66 -40.84
CA TRP A 212 53.62 -91.42 -41.05
C TRP A 212 52.51 -92.31 -40.40
N LYS A 213 51.53 -91.58 -39.83
CA LYS A 213 50.08 -91.91 -39.67
C LYS A 213 49.61 -92.94 -38.61
N LYS A 214 48.66 -92.42 -37.79
CA LYS A 214 47.60 -93.10 -37.00
C LYS A 214 48.04 -94.03 -35.85
N LEU A 215 47.59 -93.71 -34.62
CA LEU A 215 46.64 -94.55 -33.87
C LEU A 215 46.04 -93.76 -32.68
N PHE A 216 44.81 -93.25 -32.83
CA PHE A 216 43.95 -92.68 -31.75
C PHE A 216 44.56 -91.48 -30.97
N GLY A 217 43.86 -90.77 -30.08
CA GLY A 217 42.41 -90.69 -29.81
C GLY A 217 42.12 -90.40 -28.33
N LEU A 218 41.41 -89.29 -28.06
CA LEU A 218 40.88 -88.83 -26.77
C LEU A 218 41.87 -88.33 -25.67
N ARG A 219 41.65 -87.06 -25.28
CA ARG A 219 41.29 -86.60 -23.90
C ARG A 219 42.39 -86.18 -22.87
N LYS A 220 42.49 -84.83 -22.71
CA LYS A 220 42.73 -84.01 -21.48
C LYS A 220 44.13 -83.88 -20.81
N SER A 221 44.42 -82.62 -20.44
CA SER A 221 45.28 -82.12 -19.32
C SER A 221 46.80 -82.32 -19.39
N SER A 222 47.67 -81.40 -18.92
CA SER A 222 47.47 -80.01 -18.42
C SER A 222 48.82 -79.23 -18.39
N GLN A 223 48.74 -77.89 -18.55
CA GLN A 223 49.68 -76.82 -18.09
C GLN A 223 51.11 -76.65 -18.68
N SER A 224 51.55 -75.37 -18.74
CA SER A 224 52.93 -74.83 -18.88
C SER A 224 53.71 -75.05 -20.20
N THR A 225 54.46 -74.09 -20.78
CA THR A 225 54.54 -72.60 -20.58
C THR A 225 55.17 -71.92 -21.81
N HIS A 226 54.85 -70.64 -22.05
CA HIS A 226 55.51 -69.63 -22.92
C HIS A 226 55.58 -69.76 -24.47
N ASN A 227 55.05 -68.68 -25.10
CA ASN A 227 55.53 -67.90 -26.24
C ASN A 227 55.54 -68.44 -27.70
N GLY A 228 54.69 -67.80 -28.52
CA GLY A 228 54.64 -67.83 -29.99
C GLY A 228 53.30 -67.22 -30.44
N ALA A 229 53.28 -65.94 -30.83
CA ALA A 229 52.07 -65.11 -30.77
C ALA A 229 51.11 -65.22 -31.99
N PRO A 230 49.78 -65.31 -31.78
CA PRO A 230 48.75 -65.20 -32.82
C PRO A 230 48.10 -63.80 -32.87
N VAL A 231 47.68 -63.35 -34.06
CA VAL A 231 47.22 -61.97 -34.32
C VAL A 231 45.69 -61.79 -34.33
N HIS A 232 44.89 -62.85 -34.30
CA HIS A 232 43.40 -62.76 -34.30
C HIS A 232 42.78 -63.36 -33.04
N ASN A 233 42.59 -62.54 -32.01
CA ASN A 233 41.75 -62.87 -30.85
C ASN A 233 41.09 -61.61 -30.24
N GLU A 234 41.80 -60.48 -30.14
CA GLU A 234 41.25 -59.22 -29.60
C GLU A 234 39.95 -58.81 -30.30
N ASP A 235 39.95 -58.74 -31.64
CA ASP A 235 38.79 -58.37 -32.46
C ASP A 235 37.52 -59.15 -32.08
N VAL A 236 37.65 -60.44 -31.80
CA VAL A 236 36.51 -61.33 -31.46
C VAL A 236 36.05 -61.13 -30.01
N TYR A 237 36.91 -60.67 -29.11
CA TYR A 237 36.51 -60.27 -27.76
C TYR A 237 35.89 -58.87 -27.75
N GLN A 238 36.37 -57.96 -28.59
CA GLN A 238 35.83 -56.61 -28.76
C GLN A 238 34.44 -56.67 -29.43
N GLU A 239 34.30 -57.34 -30.58
CA GLU A 239 33.02 -57.55 -31.27
C GLU A 239 31.96 -58.20 -30.34
N ARG A 240 32.36 -59.18 -29.52
CA ARG A 240 31.45 -59.79 -28.53
C ARG A 240 31.06 -58.83 -27.41
N SER A 241 31.97 -57.97 -26.95
CA SER A 241 31.71 -57.01 -25.88
C SER A 241 30.81 -55.87 -26.37
N GLU A 242 31.04 -55.39 -27.60
CA GLU A 242 30.20 -54.42 -28.30
C GLU A 242 28.81 -55.01 -28.60
N ARG A 243 28.74 -56.24 -29.11
CA ARG A 243 27.47 -56.92 -29.35
C ARG A 243 26.66 -57.10 -28.07
N GLN A 244 27.29 -57.52 -26.97
CA GLN A 244 26.61 -57.59 -25.67
C GLN A 244 26.20 -56.20 -25.14
N ARG A 245 26.90 -55.13 -25.54
CA ARG A 245 26.51 -53.75 -25.21
C ARG A 245 25.28 -53.35 -25.99
N LEU A 246 25.29 -53.55 -27.31
CA LEU A 246 24.16 -53.28 -28.21
C LEU A 246 22.92 -54.13 -27.85
N GLU A 247 23.08 -55.40 -27.49
CA GLU A 247 21.97 -56.25 -27.03
C GLU A 247 21.35 -55.69 -25.73
N ARG A 248 22.16 -55.16 -24.79
CA ARG A 248 21.66 -54.46 -23.59
C ARG A 248 21.01 -53.10 -23.91
N ASP A 249 21.62 -52.30 -24.78
CA ASP A 249 21.09 -50.99 -25.17
C ASP A 249 19.74 -51.15 -25.92
N LEU A 250 19.58 -52.21 -26.72
CA LEU A 250 18.35 -52.55 -27.46
C LEU A 250 17.28 -53.15 -26.52
N GLU A 251 17.65 -54.01 -25.56
CA GLU A 251 16.75 -54.42 -24.49
C GLU A 251 16.21 -53.23 -23.70
N GLU A 252 17.07 -52.27 -23.32
CA GLU A 252 16.63 -51.11 -22.57
C GLU A 252 15.76 -50.16 -23.41
N ALA A 253 16.08 -49.98 -24.70
CA ALA A 253 15.20 -49.28 -25.64
C ALA A 253 13.82 -49.97 -25.75
N SER A 254 13.78 -51.30 -25.78
CA SER A 254 12.53 -52.08 -25.81
C SER A 254 11.71 -51.92 -24.52
N ARG A 255 12.37 -51.90 -23.35
CA ARG A 255 11.71 -51.60 -22.06
C ARG A 255 11.17 -50.16 -22.02
N ARG A 256 11.96 -49.18 -22.44
CA ARG A 256 11.54 -47.76 -22.52
C ARG A 256 10.35 -47.56 -23.47
N LEU A 257 10.36 -48.22 -24.63
CA LEU A 257 9.23 -48.23 -25.58
C LEU A 257 7.97 -48.87 -24.96
N SER A 258 8.14 -49.96 -24.21
CA SER A 258 7.02 -50.65 -23.54
C SER A 258 6.38 -49.77 -22.47
N MET A 259 7.18 -49.09 -21.64
CA MET A 259 6.68 -48.10 -20.67
C MET A 259 5.96 -46.94 -21.37
N ALA A 260 6.54 -46.39 -22.45
CA ALA A 260 5.89 -45.34 -23.23
C ALA A 260 4.53 -45.78 -23.81
N HIS A 261 4.41 -47.02 -24.30
CA HIS A 261 3.13 -47.59 -24.71
C HIS A 261 2.15 -47.83 -23.55
N GLU A 262 2.63 -48.10 -22.34
CA GLU A 262 1.80 -48.19 -21.12
C GLU A 262 1.28 -46.81 -20.68
N ASP A 263 2.13 -45.79 -20.70
CA ASP A 263 1.77 -44.43 -20.31
C ASP A 263 0.90 -43.73 -21.38
N ILE A 264 1.12 -43.97 -22.67
CA ILE A 264 0.19 -43.54 -23.74
C ILE A 264 -1.20 -44.16 -23.54
N ARG A 265 -1.29 -45.45 -23.18
CA ARG A 265 -2.57 -46.09 -22.83
C ARG A 265 -3.21 -45.41 -21.62
N ARG A 266 -2.49 -45.26 -20.50
CA ARG A 266 -2.99 -44.59 -19.28
C ARG A 266 -3.42 -43.14 -19.53
N LEU A 267 -2.74 -42.40 -20.39
CA LEU A 267 -3.11 -41.03 -20.78
C LEU A 267 -4.35 -41.03 -21.69
N THR A 268 -4.51 -42.04 -22.55
CA THR A 268 -5.71 -42.23 -23.38
C THR A 268 -6.91 -42.60 -22.50
N ASP A 269 -6.77 -43.56 -21.59
CA ASP A 269 -7.80 -43.97 -20.63
C ASP A 269 -8.25 -42.77 -19.76
N LYS A 270 -7.28 -41.98 -19.28
CA LYS A 270 -7.55 -40.71 -18.57
C LYS A 270 -8.29 -39.70 -19.45
N LEU A 271 -7.86 -39.51 -20.70
CA LEU A 271 -8.49 -38.58 -21.64
C LEU A 271 -9.93 -39.00 -21.98
N GLU A 272 -10.21 -40.29 -22.15
CA GLU A 272 -11.57 -40.80 -22.34
C GLU A 272 -12.41 -40.64 -21.06
N SER A 273 -11.84 -40.88 -19.87
CA SER A 273 -12.54 -40.62 -18.61
C SER A 273 -12.88 -39.14 -18.43
N ALA A 274 -11.95 -38.22 -18.77
CA ALA A 274 -12.14 -36.78 -18.70
C ALA A 274 -13.17 -36.27 -19.72
N LYS A 275 -13.16 -36.79 -20.95
CA LYS A 275 -14.22 -36.54 -21.95
C LYS A 275 -15.58 -37.04 -21.46
N LYS A 276 -15.62 -38.18 -20.76
CA LYS A 276 -16.84 -38.76 -20.21
C LYS A 276 -17.39 -37.96 -19.02
N THR A 277 -16.56 -37.39 -18.16
CA THR A 277 -17.01 -36.44 -17.13
C THR A 277 -17.44 -35.11 -17.75
N GLN A 278 -16.71 -34.59 -18.74
CA GLN A 278 -17.07 -33.36 -19.45
C GLN A 278 -18.44 -33.49 -20.15
N ALA A 279 -18.73 -34.64 -20.78
CA ALA A 279 -20.02 -34.93 -21.39
C ALA A 279 -21.17 -35.07 -20.37
N MET A 280 -20.89 -35.39 -19.11
CA MET A 280 -21.90 -35.44 -18.04
C MET A 280 -22.17 -34.06 -17.43
N CYS A 281 -21.14 -33.20 -17.30
CA CYS A 281 -21.27 -31.86 -16.72
C CYS A 281 -21.73 -30.78 -17.71
N GLY A 282 -21.74 -31.04 -19.03
CA GLY A 282 -22.22 -30.07 -20.04
C GLY A 282 -23.58 -29.42 -19.72
N PRO A 283 -24.64 -30.18 -19.37
CA PRO A 283 -25.95 -29.64 -19.00
C PRO A 283 -26.00 -28.91 -17.65
N GLU A 284 -24.93 -28.96 -16.85
CA GLU A 284 -24.75 -28.10 -15.66
C GLU A 284 -23.97 -26.84 -16.04
N LEU A 285 -22.92 -26.97 -16.87
CA LEU A 285 -22.14 -25.85 -17.38
C LEU A 285 -23.00 -24.85 -18.16
N GLU A 286 -23.94 -25.33 -18.97
CA GLU A 286 -24.93 -24.49 -19.67
C GLU A 286 -25.90 -23.78 -18.71
N ARG A 287 -26.29 -24.44 -17.60
CA ARG A 287 -27.13 -23.82 -16.56
C ARG A 287 -26.35 -22.75 -15.80
N THR A 288 -25.15 -23.06 -15.32
CA THR A 288 -24.27 -22.05 -14.69
C THR A 288 -23.91 -20.93 -15.65
N GLY A 289 -23.83 -21.21 -16.96
CA GLY A 289 -23.66 -20.20 -18.00
C GLY A 289 -24.86 -19.25 -18.08
N GLN A 290 -26.09 -19.78 -18.13
CA GLN A 290 -27.34 -18.99 -18.12
C GLN A 290 -27.53 -18.22 -16.80
N GLU A 291 -27.11 -18.81 -15.69
CA GLU A 291 -27.18 -18.23 -14.35
C GLU A 291 -26.17 -17.08 -14.20
N VAL A 292 -24.92 -17.24 -14.65
CA VAL A 292 -23.92 -16.17 -14.78
C VAL A 292 -24.39 -15.08 -15.76
N GLU A 293 -25.02 -15.46 -16.86
CA GLU A 293 -25.61 -14.54 -17.85
C GLU A 293 -26.82 -13.76 -17.28
N SER A 294 -27.49 -14.29 -16.26
CA SER A 294 -28.55 -13.62 -15.49
C SER A 294 -27.94 -12.72 -14.40
N LEU A 295 -27.01 -13.23 -13.60
CA LEU A 295 -26.28 -12.48 -12.57
C LEU A 295 -25.51 -11.30 -13.15
N ARG A 296 -24.95 -11.41 -14.36
CA ARG A 296 -24.36 -10.27 -15.09
C ARG A 296 -25.38 -9.15 -15.33
N LYS A 297 -26.60 -9.49 -15.75
CA LYS A 297 -27.68 -8.52 -15.97
C LYS A 297 -28.15 -7.89 -14.65
N GLU A 298 -28.19 -8.66 -13.57
CA GLU A 298 -28.55 -8.14 -12.25
C GLU A 298 -27.45 -7.23 -11.67
N VAL A 299 -26.18 -7.61 -11.81
CA VAL A 299 -25.02 -6.77 -11.48
C VAL A 299 -24.98 -5.49 -12.32
N ASP A 300 -25.37 -5.53 -13.59
CA ASP A 300 -25.44 -4.33 -14.43
C ASP A 300 -26.64 -3.43 -14.11
N LYS A 301 -27.77 -3.98 -13.61
CA LYS A 301 -28.84 -3.18 -12.97
C LYS A 301 -28.37 -2.56 -11.65
N LEU A 302 -27.71 -3.32 -10.78
CA LEU A 302 -27.21 -2.84 -9.49
C LEU A 302 -26.23 -1.68 -9.69
N LYS A 303 -25.29 -1.78 -10.64
CA LYS A 303 -24.44 -0.64 -11.04
C LYS A 303 -25.24 0.59 -11.49
N GLN A 304 -26.37 0.42 -12.17
CA GLN A 304 -27.25 1.53 -12.57
C GLN A 304 -27.98 2.13 -11.36
N CYS A 305 -28.38 1.32 -10.38
CA CYS A 305 -28.90 1.80 -9.09
C CYS A 305 -27.82 2.55 -8.29
N ASP A 306 -26.66 1.93 -8.05
CA ASP A 306 -25.54 2.49 -7.30
C ASP A 306 -25.06 3.82 -7.89
N THR A 307 -24.96 3.92 -9.22
CA THR A 307 -24.55 5.17 -9.89
C THR A 307 -25.62 6.25 -9.83
N LEU A 308 -26.91 5.91 -9.80
CA LEU A 308 -27.99 6.87 -9.55
C LEU A 308 -28.03 7.34 -8.09
N GLU A 309 -27.82 6.45 -7.12
CA GLU A 309 -27.75 6.83 -5.70
C GLU A 309 -26.51 7.66 -5.37
N LEU A 310 -25.35 7.29 -5.94
CA LEU A 310 -24.12 8.06 -5.84
C LEU A 310 -24.22 9.42 -6.57
N GLN A 311 -25.00 9.53 -7.65
CA GLN A 311 -25.33 10.82 -8.24
C GLN A 311 -26.24 11.65 -7.32
N LYS A 312 -27.28 11.06 -6.71
CA LYS A 312 -28.15 11.74 -5.74
C LYS A 312 -27.39 12.24 -4.51
N ALA A 313 -26.46 11.44 -3.99
CA ALA A 313 -25.56 11.84 -2.91
C ALA A 313 -24.65 13.02 -3.31
N LYS A 314 -24.14 13.05 -4.55
CA LYS A 314 -23.39 14.18 -5.09
C LYS A 314 -24.25 15.43 -5.25
N GLU A 315 -25.44 15.33 -5.83
CA GLU A 315 -26.36 16.45 -5.96
C GLU A 315 -26.79 16.99 -4.58
N HIS A 316 -27.00 16.13 -3.59
CA HIS A 316 -27.26 16.54 -2.21
C HIS A 316 -26.08 17.29 -1.59
N ASN A 317 -24.85 16.78 -1.75
CA ASN A 317 -23.64 17.47 -1.29
C ASN A 317 -23.41 18.81 -2.01
N GLU A 318 -23.68 18.92 -3.31
CA GLU A 318 -23.58 20.20 -4.04
C GLU A 318 -24.59 21.24 -3.55
N ARG A 319 -25.81 20.81 -3.18
CA ARG A 319 -26.82 21.67 -2.53
C ARG A 319 -26.33 22.14 -1.15
N LEU A 320 -25.83 21.24 -0.31
CA LEU A 320 -25.25 21.56 1.00
C LEU A 320 -24.03 22.50 0.88
N ASP A 321 -23.15 22.29 -0.10
CA ASP A 321 -22.03 23.20 -0.36
C ASP A 321 -22.51 24.59 -0.82
N GLY A 322 -23.65 24.66 -1.51
CA GLY A 322 -24.35 25.91 -1.81
C GLY A 322 -24.77 26.65 -0.53
N GLU A 323 -25.45 25.95 0.38
CA GLU A 323 -25.86 26.50 1.68
C GLU A 323 -24.65 26.89 2.53
N ILE A 324 -23.61 26.07 2.61
CA ILE A 324 -22.36 26.35 3.33
C ILE A 324 -21.66 27.59 2.74
N ARG A 325 -21.68 27.80 1.42
CA ARG A 325 -21.17 29.03 0.78
C ARG A 325 -21.97 30.26 1.22
N VAL A 326 -23.31 30.19 1.20
CA VAL A 326 -24.20 31.27 1.64
C VAL A 326 -24.04 31.57 3.15
N LEU A 327 -23.92 30.55 3.99
CA LEU A 327 -23.68 30.71 5.43
C LEU A 327 -22.31 31.33 5.71
N ARG A 328 -21.24 30.88 5.02
CA ARG A 328 -19.91 31.50 5.10
C ARG A 328 -19.93 32.96 4.64
N GLU A 329 -20.73 33.31 3.64
CA GLU A 329 -20.94 34.70 3.20
C GLU A 329 -21.69 35.55 4.22
N ARG A 330 -22.78 35.02 4.80
CA ARG A 330 -23.54 35.69 5.86
C ARG A 330 -22.69 35.94 7.11
N VAL A 331 -21.83 34.99 7.49
CA VAL A 331 -20.86 35.17 8.58
C VAL A 331 -19.85 36.28 8.25
N ARG A 332 -19.24 36.28 7.04
CA ARG A 332 -18.37 37.40 6.60
C ARG A 332 -19.07 38.75 6.65
N SER A 333 -20.36 38.80 6.28
CA SER A 333 -21.17 40.03 6.37
C SER A 333 -21.29 40.48 7.83
N LEU A 334 -21.71 39.59 8.74
CA LEU A 334 -21.88 39.88 10.16
C LEU A 334 -20.56 40.26 10.86
N ASP A 335 -19.43 39.63 10.52
CA ASP A 335 -18.12 40.04 11.03
C ASP A 335 -17.67 41.40 10.50
N SER A 336 -18.04 41.78 9.27
CA SER A 336 -17.76 43.12 8.75
C SER A 336 -18.63 44.20 9.40
N GLU A 337 -19.90 43.92 9.67
CA GLU A 337 -20.83 44.76 10.44
C GLU A 337 -20.35 44.93 11.90
N LYS A 338 -19.95 43.84 12.55
CA LYS A 338 -19.31 43.85 13.88
C LYS A 338 -18.02 44.68 13.89
N LYS A 339 -17.21 44.60 12.82
CA LYS A 339 -15.97 45.38 12.69
C LYS A 339 -16.25 46.87 12.53
N THR A 340 -17.27 47.29 11.77
CA THR A 340 -17.65 48.71 11.67
C THR A 340 -18.25 49.23 12.98
N LEU A 341 -19.04 48.41 13.70
CA LEU A 341 -19.54 48.77 15.03
C LEU A 341 -18.41 48.96 16.06
N LEU A 342 -17.39 48.10 16.06
CA LEU A 342 -16.20 48.25 16.90
C LEU A 342 -15.41 49.53 16.54
N GLN A 343 -15.24 49.82 15.24
CA GLN A 343 -14.57 51.05 14.79
C GLN A 343 -15.33 52.34 15.16
N MET A 344 -16.65 52.29 15.37
CA MET A 344 -17.41 53.41 15.94
C MET A 344 -17.32 53.49 17.47
N GLY A 345 -16.88 52.43 18.15
CA GLY A 345 -16.68 52.40 19.61
C GLY A 345 -15.35 52.97 20.09
N GLU A 346 -14.28 52.80 19.31
CA GLU A 346 -12.92 53.27 19.66
C GLU A 346 -12.70 54.78 19.41
N GLY A 347 -13.69 55.45 18.80
CA GLY A 347 -13.59 56.83 18.30
C GLY A 347 -14.01 57.95 19.26
N ASN A 348 -14.09 57.74 20.58
CA ASN A 348 -14.42 58.80 21.56
C ASN A 348 -13.95 58.47 23.00
N SER A 349 -12.67 58.71 23.32
CA SER A 349 -12.17 58.55 24.69
C SER A 349 -11.06 59.55 25.05
N SER A 350 -11.43 60.81 25.27
CA SER A 350 -10.52 61.84 25.76
C SER A 350 -11.23 62.98 26.50
N GLU A 351 -11.84 62.70 27.66
CA GLU A 351 -11.89 63.65 28.78
C GLU A 351 -12.40 63.01 30.10
N HIS A 352 -11.80 63.47 31.20
CA HIS A 352 -12.23 63.29 32.60
C HIS A 352 -12.05 64.69 33.24
N PRO A 353 -12.94 65.17 34.12
CA PRO A 353 -13.35 64.39 35.30
C PRO A 353 -14.81 64.59 35.82
N LYS A 354 -15.16 63.72 36.78
CA LYS A 354 -16.02 63.94 37.98
C LYS A 354 -17.13 65.02 37.93
N ASP A 355 -18.36 64.56 38.15
CA ASP A 355 -19.22 65.11 39.21
C ASP A 355 -20.23 64.06 39.72
N LEU A 356 -20.79 64.29 40.92
CA LEU A 356 -21.92 63.53 41.51
C LEU A 356 -23.23 64.35 41.32
N PRO A 357 -24.46 63.77 41.42
CA PRO A 357 -24.86 62.79 42.45
C PRO A 357 -25.81 61.64 42.01
N THR A 358 -25.61 60.46 42.57
CA THR A 358 -26.59 59.35 42.49
C THR A 358 -27.44 59.29 43.75
N LEU A 359 -28.76 59.44 43.60
CA LEU A 359 -29.76 59.19 44.65
C LEU A 359 -31.01 58.55 44.01
N LEU A 360 -31.61 57.59 44.72
CA LEU A 360 -32.87 56.90 44.37
C LEU A 360 -32.81 56.07 43.06
N LEU A 361 -32.64 54.76 43.12
CA LEU A 361 -33.71 53.86 43.57
C LEU A 361 -33.18 52.56 44.20
N THR A 362 -33.61 52.24 45.43
CA THR A 362 -33.21 51.03 46.16
C THR A 362 -34.46 50.27 46.67
N THR A 363 -35.08 49.47 45.79
CA THR A 363 -36.23 48.60 46.15
C THR A 363 -36.24 47.29 45.37
N SER A 364 -35.27 46.41 45.64
CA SER A 364 -35.37 44.96 45.41
C SER A 364 -34.54 44.23 46.47
N LYS A 365 -34.82 42.94 46.71
CA LYS A 365 -34.19 42.17 47.78
C LYS A 365 -32.85 41.56 47.32
N PRO A 366 -31.88 41.33 48.23
CA PRO A 366 -30.63 40.66 47.87
C PRO A 366 -30.85 39.25 47.28
N GLU A 367 -31.88 38.54 47.75
CA GLU A 367 -32.30 37.22 47.25
C GLU A 367 -32.64 37.25 45.74
N GLU A 368 -33.23 38.35 45.25
CA GLU A 368 -33.63 38.49 43.85
C GLU A 368 -32.42 38.76 42.95
N GLN A 369 -31.46 39.59 43.40
CA GLN A 369 -30.21 39.81 42.68
C GLN A 369 -29.35 38.53 42.62
N GLU A 370 -29.28 37.75 43.71
CA GLU A 370 -28.51 36.51 43.73
C GLU A 370 -29.15 35.44 42.82
N GLN A 371 -30.48 35.33 42.77
CA GLN A 371 -31.17 34.45 41.81
C GLN A 371 -30.97 34.88 40.35
N ILE A 372 -30.98 36.19 40.06
CA ILE A 372 -30.67 36.70 38.71
C ILE A 372 -29.23 36.37 38.32
N HIS A 373 -28.25 36.63 39.20
CA HIS A 373 -26.85 36.29 38.93
C HIS A 373 -26.61 34.78 38.81
N LYS A 374 -27.35 33.94 39.55
CA LYS A 374 -27.30 32.47 39.41
C LYS A 374 -27.83 32.04 38.03
N ARG A 375 -29.02 32.50 37.64
CA ARG A 375 -29.61 32.20 36.32
C ARG A 375 -28.76 32.72 35.16
N CYS A 376 -28.14 33.90 35.29
CA CYS A 376 -27.21 34.40 34.29
C CYS A 376 -25.92 33.58 34.21
N ARG A 377 -25.42 33.03 35.33
CA ARG A 377 -24.27 32.12 35.33
C ARG A 377 -24.62 30.78 34.67
N GLU A 378 -25.74 30.19 35.06
CA GLU A 378 -26.26 28.94 34.49
C GLU A 378 -26.44 29.07 32.96
N ALA A 379 -27.08 30.14 32.49
CA ALA A 379 -27.24 30.40 31.05
C ALA A 379 -25.89 30.61 30.30
N VAL A 380 -24.88 31.21 30.94
CA VAL A 380 -23.53 31.34 30.36
C VAL A 380 -22.78 30.00 30.36
N GLU A 381 -22.98 29.15 31.37
CA GLU A 381 -22.41 27.81 31.43
C GLU A 381 -23.08 26.87 30.40
N ASP A 382 -24.40 26.96 30.21
CA ASP A 382 -25.16 26.26 29.17
C ASP A 382 -24.73 26.67 27.75
N VAL A 383 -24.66 27.97 27.47
CA VAL A 383 -24.13 28.49 26.19
C VAL A 383 -22.66 28.07 26.00
N GLY A 384 -21.87 28.03 27.08
CA GLY A 384 -20.51 27.50 27.08
C GLY A 384 -20.43 25.99 26.82
N CYS A 385 -21.42 25.20 27.23
CA CYS A 385 -21.56 23.79 26.88
C CYS A 385 -21.93 23.63 25.40
N GLN A 386 -22.93 24.37 24.92
CA GLN A 386 -23.36 24.37 23.52
C GLN A 386 -22.22 24.78 22.57
N LEU A 387 -21.45 25.83 22.89
CA LEU A 387 -20.27 26.24 22.12
C LEU A 387 -19.21 25.14 22.06
N ARG A 388 -18.90 24.48 23.18
CA ARG A 388 -17.95 23.36 23.22
C ARG A 388 -18.47 22.15 22.43
N GLU A 389 -19.77 21.90 22.41
CA GLU A 389 -20.33 20.81 21.62
C GLU A 389 -20.37 21.14 20.12
N LEU A 390 -20.77 22.35 19.73
CA LEU A 390 -20.68 22.83 18.35
C LEU A 390 -19.24 22.79 17.84
N GLN A 391 -18.26 23.17 18.66
CA GLN A 391 -16.84 23.05 18.33
C GLN A 391 -16.41 21.59 18.13
N ARG A 392 -16.92 20.65 18.94
CA ARG A 392 -16.70 19.19 18.77
C ARG A 392 -17.47 18.58 17.58
N ARG A 393 -18.55 19.22 17.11
CA ARG A 393 -19.28 18.83 15.88
C ARG A 393 -18.52 19.34 14.66
N MET A 394 -18.11 20.60 14.67
CA MET A 394 -17.24 21.22 13.66
C MET A 394 -15.92 20.43 13.48
N GLN A 395 -15.23 20.08 14.57
CA GLN A 395 -13.99 19.28 14.51
C GLN A 395 -14.19 17.83 14.05
N ARG A 396 -15.41 17.30 14.09
CA ARG A 396 -15.75 15.99 13.51
C ARG A 396 -16.00 16.13 12.02
N GLN A 397 -16.85 17.09 11.62
CA GLN A 397 -17.10 17.42 10.22
C GLN A 397 -15.84 17.84 9.46
N GLN A 398 -14.86 18.47 10.13
CA GLN A 398 -13.55 18.77 9.55
C GLN A 398 -12.75 17.50 9.27
N ARG A 399 -12.70 16.54 10.20
CA ARG A 399 -12.02 15.24 9.99
C ARG A 399 -12.75 14.39 8.96
N GLU A 400 -14.07 14.36 9.00
CA GLU A 400 -14.91 13.69 8.00
C GLU A 400 -14.67 14.29 6.60
N GLN A 401 -14.41 15.59 6.49
CA GLN A 401 -13.99 16.24 5.24
C GLN A 401 -12.53 15.94 4.86
N GLU A 402 -11.60 15.92 5.80
CA GLU A 402 -10.20 15.53 5.59
C GLU A 402 -10.11 14.07 5.09
N GLU A 403 -10.76 13.14 5.78
CA GLU A 403 -10.92 11.72 5.44
C GLU A 403 -11.64 11.46 4.10
N LEU A 404 -12.52 12.37 3.67
CA LEU A 404 -13.15 12.30 2.35
C LEU A 404 -12.25 12.89 1.26
N VAL A 405 -11.42 13.88 1.56
CA VAL A 405 -10.39 14.38 0.62
C VAL A 405 -9.32 13.31 0.42
N GLU A 406 -8.79 12.71 1.48
CA GLU A 406 -7.81 11.61 1.41
C GLU A 406 -8.34 10.45 0.54
N ARG A 407 -9.57 9.97 0.79
CA ARG A 407 -10.20 8.93 -0.06
C ARG A 407 -10.44 9.35 -1.51
N ASN A 408 -10.67 10.63 -1.80
CA ASN A 408 -10.76 11.11 -3.18
C ASN A 408 -9.38 11.19 -3.85
N GLU A 409 -8.33 11.59 -3.13
CA GLU A 409 -6.95 11.59 -3.63
C GLU A 409 -6.47 10.14 -3.89
N GLU A 410 -6.82 9.18 -3.04
CA GLU A 410 -6.61 7.74 -3.26
C GLU A 410 -7.35 7.23 -4.50
N LEU A 411 -8.63 7.59 -4.69
CA LEU A 411 -9.41 7.22 -5.87
C LEU A 411 -8.89 7.87 -7.16
N GLU A 412 -8.41 9.12 -7.12
CA GLU A 412 -7.77 9.77 -8.27
C GLU A 412 -6.42 9.12 -8.61
N ALA A 413 -5.64 8.68 -7.61
CA ALA A 413 -4.42 7.92 -7.81
C ALA A 413 -4.70 6.55 -8.46
N LEU A 414 -5.64 5.77 -7.90
CA LEU A 414 -6.04 4.47 -8.45
C LEU A 414 -6.62 4.57 -9.87
N LEU A 415 -7.38 5.62 -10.18
CA LEU A 415 -7.84 5.91 -11.54
C LEU A 415 -6.70 6.33 -12.48
N GLY A 416 -5.69 7.04 -11.96
CA GLY A 416 -4.46 7.35 -12.67
C GLY A 416 -3.68 6.09 -13.04
N ASP A 417 -3.46 5.20 -12.08
CA ASP A 417 -2.68 3.97 -12.26
C ASP A 417 -3.41 2.94 -13.12
N ALA A 418 -4.73 2.77 -12.98
CA ALA A 418 -5.53 1.96 -13.90
C ALA A 418 -5.45 2.47 -15.35
N GLN A 419 -5.47 3.80 -15.54
CA GLN A 419 -5.25 4.38 -16.87
C GLN A 419 -3.81 4.21 -17.36
N ASN A 420 -2.81 4.19 -16.47
CA ASN A 420 -1.41 4.01 -16.86
C ASN A 420 -1.14 2.55 -17.24
N ALA A 421 -1.58 1.58 -16.44
CA ALA A 421 -1.51 0.16 -16.76
C ALA A 421 -2.14 -0.16 -18.13
N SER A 422 -3.32 0.39 -18.42
CA SER A 422 -4.00 0.22 -19.73
C SER A 422 -3.23 0.87 -20.90
N LYS A 423 -2.58 2.02 -20.69
CA LYS A 423 -1.70 2.64 -21.71
C LYS A 423 -0.45 1.80 -21.95
N GLU A 424 0.15 1.26 -20.89
CA GLU A 424 1.33 0.40 -20.99
C GLU A 424 0.99 -0.94 -21.67
N GLU A 425 -0.16 -1.54 -21.38
CA GLU A 425 -0.67 -2.73 -22.07
C GLU A 425 -0.87 -2.47 -23.57
N CYS A 426 -1.48 -1.34 -23.95
CA CYS A 426 -1.54 -0.91 -25.35
C CYS A 426 -0.14 -0.75 -25.97
N GLN A 427 0.82 -0.13 -25.25
CA GLN A 427 2.19 0.06 -25.75
C GLN A 427 2.98 -1.25 -25.86
N ARG A 428 2.74 -2.23 -24.97
CA ARG A 428 3.28 -3.60 -25.08
C ARG A 428 2.80 -4.24 -26.38
N HIS A 429 1.50 -4.23 -26.63
CA HIS A 429 0.93 -4.80 -27.85
C HIS A 429 1.33 -4.05 -29.14
N GLU A 430 1.45 -2.71 -29.10
CA GLU A 430 2.03 -1.94 -30.22
C GLU A 430 3.49 -2.36 -30.48
N GLY A 431 4.30 -2.50 -29.42
CA GLY A 431 5.69 -2.98 -29.52
C GLY A 431 5.82 -4.41 -30.06
N GLU A 432 4.92 -5.32 -29.66
CA GLU A 432 4.80 -6.68 -30.18
C GLU A 432 4.43 -6.69 -31.66
N LEU A 433 3.40 -5.92 -32.05
CA LEU A 433 2.98 -5.75 -33.44
C LEU A 433 4.11 -5.18 -34.30
N GLU A 434 4.84 -4.17 -33.83
CA GLU A 434 6.04 -3.67 -34.52
C GLU A 434 7.15 -4.72 -34.59
N GLY A 435 7.34 -5.53 -33.54
CA GLY A 435 8.27 -6.66 -33.51
C GLY A 435 7.97 -7.68 -34.60
N LEU A 436 6.70 -8.09 -34.72
CA LEU A 436 6.22 -8.96 -35.80
C LEU A 436 6.36 -8.30 -37.18
N HIS A 437 6.07 -7.00 -37.33
CA HIS A 437 6.32 -6.28 -38.59
C HIS A 437 7.80 -6.27 -38.99
N ARG A 438 8.72 -6.07 -38.04
CA ARG A 438 10.18 -6.14 -38.28
C ARG A 438 10.59 -7.55 -38.73
N LYS A 439 10.08 -8.59 -38.05
CA LYS A 439 10.34 -10.02 -38.31
C LYS A 439 9.79 -10.47 -39.67
N ILE A 440 8.57 -10.08 -40.03
CA ILE A 440 8.00 -10.33 -41.37
C ILE A 440 8.84 -9.61 -42.44
N LYS A 441 9.21 -8.35 -42.21
CA LYS A 441 9.97 -7.55 -43.18
C LYS A 441 11.41 -8.07 -43.40
N THR A 442 12.04 -8.67 -42.39
CA THR A 442 13.34 -9.36 -42.58
C THR A 442 13.17 -10.69 -43.30
N LEU A 443 12.18 -11.51 -42.94
CA LEU A 443 11.87 -12.75 -43.67
C LEU A 443 11.54 -12.49 -45.16
N GLU A 444 10.76 -11.46 -45.47
CA GLU A 444 10.49 -11.04 -46.85
C GLU A 444 11.74 -10.54 -47.58
N ALA A 445 12.68 -9.90 -46.88
CA ALA A 445 13.96 -9.48 -47.46
C ALA A 445 14.89 -10.67 -47.72
N ASP A 446 14.91 -11.66 -46.84
CA ASP A 446 15.74 -12.86 -46.97
C ASP A 446 15.18 -13.82 -48.03
N LEU A 447 13.86 -13.99 -48.14
CA LEU A 447 13.21 -14.64 -49.28
C LEU A 447 13.59 -13.95 -50.60
N LYS A 448 13.58 -12.61 -50.66
CA LYS A 448 14.03 -11.86 -51.85
C LYS A 448 15.51 -12.08 -52.18
N LYS A 449 16.40 -12.20 -51.17
CA LYS A 449 17.83 -12.56 -51.39
C LYS A 449 17.97 -13.97 -51.94
N ILE A 450 17.26 -14.94 -51.39
CA ILE A 450 17.29 -16.34 -51.84
C ILE A 450 16.79 -16.44 -53.28
N CYS A 451 15.64 -15.83 -53.60
CA CYS A 451 15.13 -15.78 -54.98
C CYS A 451 16.11 -15.10 -55.95
N ALA A 452 16.83 -14.05 -55.53
CA ALA A 452 17.85 -13.41 -56.35
C ALA A 452 19.08 -14.30 -56.57
N GLN A 453 19.53 -15.06 -55.57
CA GLN A 453 20.60 -16.06 -55.72
C GLN A 453 20.16 -17.21 -56.64
N ASP A 454 18.92 -17.67 -56.50
CA ASP A 454 18.34 -18.73 -57.33
C ASP A 454 18.05 -18.28 -58.77
N GLN A 455 18.01 -16.96 -59.02
CA GLN A 455 18.01 -16.37 -60.36
C GLN A 455 19.41 -16.44 -60.99
N VAL A 456 20.45 -16.03 -60.25
CA VAL A 456 21.86 -16.05 -60.71
C VAL A 456 22.33 -17.48 -61.02
N LEU A 457 21.84 -18.49 -60.28
CA LEU A 457 22.12 -19.91 -60.52
C LEU A 457 21.40 -20.50 -61.76
N LYS A 458 20.51 -19.75 -62.43
CA LYS A 458 19.83 -20.20 -63.67
C LYS A 458 20.50 -19.68 -64.95
N ASP A 459 21.20 -18.55 -64.89
CA ASP A 459 21.89 -17.96 -66.06
C ASP A 459 23.31 -18.55 -66.30
N GLY A 460 23.85 -19.31 -65.33
CA GLY A 460 25.14 -20.02 -65.45
C GLY A 460 25.04 -21.35 -66.20
N GLY A 461 25.24 -21.34 -67.53
CA GLY A 461 25.01 -22.51 -68.38
C GLY A 461 26.07 -23.62 -68.36
N VAL A 462 25.59 -24.87 -68.39
CA VAL A 462 26.24 -26.12 -68.89
C VAL A 462 27.38 -26.74 -68.04
N VAL A 463 27.03 -27.66 -67.11
CA VAL A 463 27.93 -28.74 -66.62
C VAL A 463 27.17 -30.03 -66.26
N GLY A 464 27.60 -31.17 -66.84
CA GLY A 464 27.58 -32.55 -66.29
C GLY A 464 26.33 -33.16 -65.63
N ARG A 465 25.93 -34.38 -66.04
CA ARG A 465 24.83 -35.14 -65.42
C ARG A 465 25.06 -35.57 -63.97
N GLU A 466 26.31 -35.72 -63.56
CA GLU A 466 26.66 -36.08 -62.17
C GLU A 466 26.67 -34.84 -61.25
N THR A 467 26.93 -33.66 -61.81
CA THR A 467 26.65 -32.37 -61.14
C THR A 467 25.16 -32.05 -61.11
N GLU A 468 24.38 -32.44 -62.11
CA GLU A 468 22.91 -32.26 -62.10
C GLU A 468 22.27 -32.93 -60.89
N THR A 469 22.63 -34.16 -60.49
CA THR A 469 22.03 -34.83 -59.33
C THR A 469 22.38 -34.16 -57.99
N TYR A 470 23.63 -33.69 -57.82
CA TYR A 470 24.03 -32.98 -56.60
C TYR A 470 23.41 -31.58 -56.52
N LEU A 471 23.27 -30.89 -57.66
CA LEU A 471 22.56 -29.61 -57.77
C LEU A 471 21.05 -29.78 -57.60
N HIS A 472 20.47 -30.91 -58.02
CA HIS A 472 19.05 -31.23 -57.76
C HIS A 472 18.84 -31.42 -56.26
N GLN A 473 19.67 -32.20 -55.56
CA GLN A 473 19.56 -32.35 -54.10
C GLN A 473 19.74 -31.03 -53.32
N LEU A 474 20.66 -30.15 -53.74
CA LEU A 474 20.76 -28.81 -53.16
C LEU A 474 19.53 -27.93 -53.46
N ARG A 475 18.94 -28.07 -54.65
CA ARG A 475 17.73 -27.35 -55.05
C ARG A 475 16.48 -27.87 -54.35
N ASP A 476 16.34 -29.18 -54.18
CA ASP A 476 15.23 -29.80 -53.48
C ASP A 476 15.28 -29.39 -52.01
N SER A 477 16.46 -29.44 -51.38
CA SER A 477 16.66 -28.95 -50.00
C SER A 477 16.49 -27.43 -49.86
N SER A 478 16.82 -26.63 -50.88
CA SER A 478 16.52 -25.19 -50.86
C SER A 478 15.02 -24.91 -51.06
N GLN A 479 14.33 -25.68 -51.90
CA GLN A 479 12.88 -25.59 -52.11
C GLN A 479 12.09 -26.06 -50.88
N GLU A 480 12.51 -27.13 -50.19
CA GLU A 480 11.95 -27.54 -48.89
C GLU A 480 12.11 -26.43 -47.84
N ARG A 481 13.29 -25.79 -47.78
CA ARG A 481 13.53 -24.66 -46.88
C ARG A 481 12.71 -23.42 -47.24
N VAL A 482 12.49 -23.15 -48.53
CA VAL A 482 11.59 -22.07 -48.99
C VAL A 482 10.15 -22.41 -48.60
N ALA A 483 9.66 -23.62 -48.87
CA ALA A 483 8.30 -24.05 -48.51
C ALA A 483 8.04 -23.98 -46.99
N LEU A 484 9.03 -24.33 -46.16
CA LEU A 484 8.93 -24.19 -44.70
C LEU A 484 8.90 -22.73 -44.23
N LEU A 485 9.59 -21.81 -44.93
CA LEU A 485 9.54 -20.38 -44.66
C LEU A 485 8.25 -19.74 -45.19
N GLU A 486 7.72 -20.21 -46.32
CA GLU A 486 6.42 -19.79 -46.86
C GLU A 486 5.28 -20.25 -45.96
N ALA A 487 5.31 -21.49 -45.47
CA ALA A 487 4.32 -22.03 -44.51
C ALA A 487 4.29 -21.20 -43.21
N ARG A 488 5.45 -20.91 -42.62
CA ARG A 488 5.56 -20.03 -41.44
C ARG A 488 5.13 -18.59 -41.74
N LEU A 489 5.38 -18.09 -42.95
CA LEU A 489 4.92 -16.78 -43.37
C LEU A 489 3.40 -16.73 -43.59
N THR A 490 2.75 -17.84 -43.97
CA THR A 490 1.27 -17.95 -43.96
C THR A 490 0.73 -18.01 -42.54
N GLU A 491 1.29 -18.85 -41.66
CA GLU A 491 0.89 -18.94 -40.25
C GLU A 491 0.98 -17.58 -39.55
N GLU A 492 2.10 -16.86 -39.67
CA GLU A 492 2.26 -15.54 -39.05
C GLU A 492 1.32 -14.47 -39.67
N LYS A 493 0.91 -14.66 -40.94
CA LYS A 493 -0.11 -13.83 -41.60
C LYS A 493 -1.54 -14.20 -41.21
N ASP A 494 -1.80 -15.44 -40.80
CA ASP A 494 -3.09 -15.89 -40.26
C ASP A 494 -3.25 -15.38 -38.82
N TRP A 495 -2.24 -15.55 -37.97
CA TRP A 495 -2.18 -14.95 -36.62
C TRP A 495 -2.37 -13.43 -36.64
N ARG A 496 -1.70 -12.73 -37.56
CA ARG A 496 -1.92 -11.30 -37.77
C ARG A 496 -3.38 -10.96 -38.10
N ARG A 497 -4.01 -11.71 -39.01
CA ARG A 497 -5.40 -11.47 -39.41
C ARG A 497 -6.38 -11.73 -38.27
N GLN A 498 -6.10 -12.72 -37.41
CA GLN A 498 -6.87 -12.95 -36.19
C GLN A 498 -6.74 -11.75 -35.23
N LEU A 499 -5.52 -11.30 -34.94
CA LEU A 499 -5.26 -10.10 -34.11
C LEU A 499 -5.90 -8.81 -34.69
N GLU A 500 -5.92 -8.63 -36.01
CA GLU A 500 -6.59 -7.49 -36.66
C GLU A 500 -8.13 -7.58 -36.53
N VAL A 501 -8.71 -8.78 -36.52
CA VAL A 501 -10.15 -9.00 -36.24
C VAL A 501 -10.46 -8.76 -34.76
N ASP A 502 -9.65 -9.27 -33.85
CA ASP A 502 -9.86 -9.14 -32.40
C ASP A 502 -9.68 -7.68 -31.94
N LEU A 503 -8.70 -6.97 -32.49
CA LEU A 503 -8.55 -5.53 -32.33
C LEU A 503 -9.76 -4.76 -32.88
N GLY A 504 -10.30 -5.18 -34.03
CA GLY A 504 -11.52 -4.62 -34.60
C GLY A 504 -12.75 -4.83 -33.71
N ALA A 505 -12.89 -6.02 -33.12
CA ALA A 505 -13.95 -6.34 -32.16
C ALA A 505 -13.81 -5.52 -30.87
N ALA A 506 -12.59 -5.37 -30.33
CA ALA A 506 -12.32 -4.54 -29.17
C ALA A 506 -12.61 -3.05 -29.43
N GLN A 507 -12.26 -2.53 -30.62
CA GLN A 507 -12.60 -1.16 -31.02
C GLN A 507 -14.11 -0.96 -31.23
N ALA A 508 -14.82 -1.96 -31.75
CA ALA A 508 -16.28 -1.95 -31.85
C ALA A 508 -16.95 -1.97 -30.47
N ALA A 509 -16.49 -2.81 -29.55
CA ALA A 509 -16.94 -2.83 -28.16
C ALA A 509 -16.66 -1.47 -27.46
N LEU A 510 -15.48 -0.89 -27.64
CA LEU A 510 -15.13 0.43 -27.11
C LEU A 510 -16.00 1.56 -27.71
N LYS A 511 -16.39 1.47 -28.98
CA LYS A 511 -17.32 2.41 -29.62
C LYS A 511 -18.74 2.24 -29.05
N ASN A 512 -19.22 1.00 -28.94
CA ASN A 512 -20.52 0.69 -28.37
C ASN A 512 -20.60 1.17 -26.91
N ASN A 513 -19.57 0.92 -26.09
CA ASN A 513 -19.50 1.40 -24.71
C ASN A 513 -19.47 2.94 -24.63
N LYS A 514 -18.93 3.65 -25.62
CA LYS A 514 -19.00 5.12 -25.71
C LYS A 514 -20.38 5.63 -26.12
N GLU A 515 -21.10 4.89 -26.97
CA GLU A 515 -22.47 5.22 -27.38
C GLU A 515 -23.48 4.87 -26.28
N VAL A 516 -23.33 3.74 -25.60
CA VAL A 516 -24.02 3.39 -24.35
C VAL A 516 -23.76 4.45 -23.29
N ALA A 517 -22.51 4.81 -22.99
CA ALA A 517 -22.21 5.88 -22.04
C ALA A 517 -22.68 7.29 -22.48
N GLN A 518 -23.06 7.50 -23.74
CA GLN A 518 -23.74 8.72 -24.18
C GLN A 518 -25.25 8.64 -24.00
N LEU A 519 -25.85 7.47 -24.22
CA LEU A 519 -27.26 7.18 -23.92
C LEU A 519 -27.51 7.21 -22.41
N GLU A 520 -26.66 6.59 -21.60
CA GLU A 520 -26.68 6.67 -20.12
C GLU A 520 -26.61 8.12 -19.66
N ARG A 521 -25.67 8.93 -20.17
CA ARG A 521 -25.60 10.37 -19.83
C ARG A 521 -26.83 11.16 -20.29
N ALA A 522 -27.49 10.77 -21.37
CA ALA A 522 -28.75 11.38 -21.79
C ALA A 522 -29.93 10.93 -20.91
N GLN A 523 -29.94 9.66 -20.49
CA GLN A 523 -30.93 9.08 -19.60
C GLN A 523 -30.79 9.62 -18.18
N SER A 524 -29.58 9.74 -17.62
CA SER A 524 -29.32 10.40 -16.33
C SER A 524 -29.76 11.86 -16.33
N ARG A 525 -29.65 12.58 -17.45
CA ARG A 525 -30.22 13.94 -17.59
C ARG A 525 -31.73 13.93 -17.57
N LEU A 526 -32.38 13.06 -18.36
CA LEU A 526 -33.84 12.94 -18.38
C LEU A 526 -34.41 12.41 -17.04
N LEU A 527 -33.64 11.60 -16.30
CA LEU A 527 -33.95 11.17 -14.95
C LEU A 527 -33.79 12.33 -13.96
N SER A 528 -32.68 13.08 -13.97
CA SER A 528 -32.49 14.27 -13.15
C SER A 528 -33.55 15.36 -13.42
N ASP A 529 -33.86 15.65 -14.68
CA ASP A 529 -34.95 16.57 -15.09
C ASP A 529 -36.32 16.12 -14.54
N ARG A 530 -36.57 14.80 -14.51
CA ARG A 530 -37.81 14.20 -13.99
C ARG A 530 -37.82 14.13 -12.47
N GLU A 531 -36.68 13.85 -11.84
CA GLU A 531 -36.53 13.79 -10.39
C GLU A 531 -36.68 15.19 -9.81
N HIS A 532 -36.04 16.22 -10.37
CA HIS A 532 -36.29 17.63 -10.02
C HIS A 532 -37.76 18.04 -10.20
N GLN A 533 -38.48 17.51 -11.21
CA GLN A 533 -39.93 17.72 -11.32
C GLN A 533 -40.71 17.06 -10.17
N THR A 534 -40.32 15.87 -9.72
CA THR A 534 -40.93 15.21 -8.55
C THR A 534 -40.49 15.79 -7.20
N GLU A 535 -39.27 16.33 -7.08
CA GLU A 535 -38.81 17.09 -5.91
C GLU A 535 -39.59 18.41 -5.83
N SER A 536 -39.80 19.07 -6.97
CA SER A 536 -40.63 20.29 -7.07
C SER A 536 -42.09 20.02 -6.74
N SER A 537 -42.68 18.90 -7.18
CA SER A 537 -44.05 18.54 -6.79
C SER A 537 -44.15 18.18 -5.30
N ARG A 538 -43.24 17.33 -4.79
CA ARG A 538 -43.20 16.93 -3.37
C ARG A 538 -43.00 18.12 -2.45
N THR A 539 -42.00 18.97 -2.69
CA THR A 539 -41.80 20.19 -1.87
C THR A 539 -42.99 21.16 -1.97
N GLN A 540 -43.73 21.19 -3.08
CA GLN A 540 -44.98 21.93 -3.18
C GLN A 540 -46.14 21.26 -2.42
N GLU A 541 -46.13 19.94 -2.24
CA GLU A 541 -47.07 19.18 -1.41
C GLU A 541 -46.72 19.31 0.08
N ASP A 542 -45.46 19.15 0.48
CA ASP A 542 -44.94 19.44 1.82
C ASP A 542 -45.29 20.88 2.27
N LEU A 543 -45.15 21.85 1.36
CA LEU A 543 -45.55 23.25 1.61
C LEU A 543 -47.07 23.44 1.65
N ARG A 544 -47.88 22.57 1.05
CA ARG A 544 -49.35 22.57 1.24
C ARG A 544 -49.72 21.96 2.59
N GLU A 545 -49.15 20.81 2.93
CA GLU A 545 -49.40 20.13 4.22
C GLU A 545 -48.92 20.98 5.40
N SER A 546 -47.74 21.60 5.31
CA SER A 546 -47.27 22.55 6.31
C SER A 546 -48.24 23.74 6.47
N ARG A 547 -48.81 24.25 5.36
CA ARG A 547 -49.82 25.32 5.42
C ARG A 547 -51.15 24.86 6.03
N THR A 548 -51.63 23.65 5.74
CA THR A 548 -52.86 23.13 6.38
C THR A 548 -52.63 22.83 7.86
N GLN A 549 -51.48 22.29 8.25
CA GLN A 549 -51.10 22.11 9.66
C GLN A 549 -51.00 23.45 10.41
N VAL A 550 -50.41 24.49 9.79
CA VAL A 550 -50.36 25.85 10.35
C VAL A 550 -51.77 26.46 10.44
N ALA A 551 -52.64 26.26 9.45
CA ALA A 551 -54.03 26.72 9.51
C ALA A 551 -54.84 25.99 10.60
N GLU A 552 -54.65 24.67 10.76
CA GLU A 552 -55.24 23.90 11.85
C GLU A 552 -54.75 24.37 13.23
N LEU A 553 -53.45 24.65 13.37
CA LEU A 553 -52.86 25.18 14.61
C LEU A 553 -53.37 26.59 14.89
N GLY A 554 -53.51 27.44 13.86
CA GLY A 554 -54.19 28.73 13.94
C GLY A 554 -55.62 28.59 14.49
N ALA A 555 -56.44 27.75 13.86
CA ALA A 555 -57.82 27.50 14.29
C ALA A 555 -57.90 26.84 15.70
N LYS A 556 -56.89 26.07 16.12
CA LYS A 556 -56.76 25.55 17.50
C LYS A 556 -56.45 26.69 18.48
N VAL A 557 -55.54 27.61 18.14
CA VAL A 557 -55.20 28.81 18.93
C VAL A 557 -56.38 29.78 19.01
N GLU A 558 -57.10 30.02 17.92
CA GLU A 558 -58.30 30.85 17.90
C GLU A 558 -59.38 30.29 18.82
N ARG A 559 -59.71 29.00 18.72
CA ARG A 559 -60.67 28.35 19.63
C ARG A 559 -60.25 28.45 21.10
N LEU A 560 -58.97 28.25 21.42
CA LEU A 560 -58.45 28.44 22.78
C LEU A 560 -58.54 29.91 23.23
N THR A 561 -58.30 30.86 22.33
CA THR A 561 -58.40 32.30 22.62
C THR A 561 -59.86 32.72 22.87
N SER A 562 -60.83 32.20 22.10
CA SER A 562 -62.26 32.39 22.37
C SER A 562 -62.68 31.80 23.71
N VAL A 563 -62.23 30.58 24.04
CA VAL A 563 -62.51 29.95 25.34
C VAL A 563 -61.90 30.76 26.50
N LEU A 564 -60.69 31.30 26.34
CA LEU A 564 -60.09 32.20 27.32
C LEU A 564 -60.90 33.50 27.47
N SER A 565 -61.36 34.13 26.38
CA SER A 565 -62.22 35.32 26.44
C SER A 565 -63.53 35.03 27.21
N CYS A 566 -64.20 33.92 26.92
CA CYS A 566 -65.41 33.53 27.64
C CYS A 566 -65.13 33.28 29.14
N LEU A 567 -64.01 32.63 29.50
CA LEU A 567 -63.61 32.43 30.89
C LEU A 567 -63.22 33.74 31.59
N GLU A 568 -62.66 34.72 30.88
CA GLU A 568 -62.38 36.06 31.42
C GLU A 568 -63.67 36.87 31.63
N GLU A 569 -64.66 36.74 30.75
CA GLU A 569 -66.00 37.31 30.89
C GLU A 569 -66.79 36.67 32.06
N GLU A 570 -66.74 35.33 32.19
CA GLU A 570 -67.28 34.60 33.35
C GLU A 570 -66.57 35.02 34.65
N HIS A 571 -65.24 35.16 34.65
CA HIS A 571 -64.51 35.65 35.82
C HIS A 571 -64.90 37.10 36.15
N CYS A 572 -65.13 37.97 35.16
CA CYS A 572 -65.54 39.36 35.42
C CYS A 572 -66.97 39.43 35.97
N THR A 573 -67.91 38.67 35.41
CA THR A 573 -69.30 38.61 35.93
C THR A 573 -69.36 38.03 37.35
N LEU A 574 -68.68 36.91 37.63
CA LEU A 574 -68.57 36.35 38.98
C LEU A 574 -67.89 37.32 39.98
N ARG A 575 -66.91 38.11 39.52
CA ARG A 575 -66.26 39.15 40.34
C ARG A 575 -67.25 40.26 40.71
N ASP A 576 -68.08 40.69 39.76
CA ASP A 576 -69.10 41.72 40.00
C ASP A 576 -70.28 41.20 40.84
N GLU A 577 -70.71 39.95 40.67
CA GLU A 577 -71.67 39.30 41.57
C GLU A 577 -71.14 39.22 43.01
N MET A 578 -69.88 38.82 43.20
CA MET A 578 -69.23 38.82 44.51
C MET A 578 -69.10 40.22 45.12
N VAL A 579 -68.97 41.27 44.31
CA VAL A 579 -69.03 42.68 44.77
C VAL A 579 -70.46 43.09 45.13
N GLN A 580 -71.47 42.64 44.39
CA GLN A 580 -72.89 42.89 44.72
C GLN A 580 -73.32 42.19 46.01
N GLU A 581 -72.95 40.92 46.21
CA GLU A 581 -73.25 40.20 47.46
C GLU A 581 -72.51 40.81 48.66
N ARG A 582 -71.27 41.27 48.49
CA ARG A 582 -70.57 42.05 49.54
C ARG A 582 -71.30 43.34 49.90
N ARG A 583 -71.94 44.03 48.94
CA ARG A 583 -72.81 45.20 49.22
C ARG A 583 -74.08 44.78 49.95
N ARG A 584 -74.81 43.77 49.47
CA ARG A 584 -76.03 43.23 50.11
C ARG A 584 -75.76 42.79 51.56
N ALA A 585 -74.63 42.13 51.81
CA ALA A 585 -74.19 41.75 53.16
C ALA A 585 -73.88 42.97 54.04
N ALA A 586 -73.22 44.00 53.52
CA ALA A 586 -72.97 45.24 54.23
C ALA A 586 -74.27 46.01 54.55
N ASP A 587 -75.23 46.06 53.62
CA ASP A 587 -76.54 46.70 53.82
C ASP A 587 -77.36 45.96 54.89
N LEU A 588 -77.35 44.62 54.89
CA LEU A 588 -77.97 43.80 55.94
C LEU A 588 -77.27 43.98 57.29
N GLN A 589 -75.94 44.08 57.33
CA GLN A 589 -75.18 44.35 58.55
C GLN A 589 -75.48 45.76 59.08
N ALA A 590 -75.66 46.75 58.21
CA ALA A 590 -76.11 48.09 58.58
C ALA A 590 -77.52 48.07 59.20
N GLN A 591 -78.48 47.40 58.55
CA GLN A 591 -79.85 47.23 59.06
C GLN A 591 -79.90 46.47 60.41
N LEU A 592 -79.04 45.47 60.60
CA LEU A 592 -78.90 44.78 61.89
C LEU A 592 -78.31 45.71 62.96
N SER A 593 -77.29 46.52 62.61
CA SER A 593 -76.72 47.51 63.54
C SER A 593 -77.75 48.59 63.93
N GLU A 594 -78.63 48.98 63.01
CA GLU A 594 -79.74 49.90 63.25
C GLU A 594 -80.76 49.28 64.21
N ARG A 595 -81.24 48.06 63.94
CA ARG A 595 -82.18 47.36 64.84
C ARG A 595 -81.59 47.06 66.23
N VAL A 596 -80.28 46.87 66.34
CA VAL A 596 -79.58 46.74 67.64
C VAL A 596 -79.54 48.09 68.35
N ARG A 597 -79.23 49.18 67.65
CA ARG A 597 -79.28 50.56 68.18
C ARG A 597 -80.68 50.94 68.65
N GLU A 598 -81.72 50.64 67.87
CA GLU A 598 -83.14 50.85 68.25
C GLU A 598 -83.52 50.09 69.52
N LYS A 599 -83.13 48.80 69.62
CA LYS A 599 -83.35 48.00 70.83
C LYS A 599 -82.65 48.59 72.04
N LEU A 600 -81.37 48.97 71.91
CA LEU A 600 -80.60 49.57 72.99
C LEU A 600 -81.20 50.92 73.45
N THR A 601 -81.77 51.73 72.54
CA THR A 601 -82.51 52.94 72.92
C THR A 601 -83.80 52.61 73.69
N ALA A 602 -84.57 51.62 73.25
CA ALA A 602 -85.80 51.19 73.92
C ALA A 602 -85.55 50.50 75.27
N GLU A 603 -84.44 49.77 75.41
CA GLU A 603 -83.99 49.21 76.68
C GLU A 603 -83.49 50.31 77.62
N GLY A 604 -82.71 51.28 77.14
CA GLY A 604 -82.33 52.46 77.91
C GLY A 604 -83.52 53.36 78.30
N GLU A 605 -84.63 53.34 77.56
CA GLU A 605 -85.90 53.97 77.99
C GLU A 605 -86.61 53.17 79.09
N LYS A 606 -86.67 51.84 78.98
CA LYS A 606 -87.16 50.97 80.06
C LYS A 606 -86.33 51.09 81.34
N GLU A 607 -85.01 51.19 81.23
CA GLU A 607 -84.12 51.43 82.37
C GLU A 607 -84.35 52.82 82.98
N ARG A 608 -84.56 53.86 82.18
CA ARG A 608 -84.93 55.19 82.70
C ARG A 608 -86.26 55.17 83.44
N LEU A 609 -87.30 54.53 82.90
CA LEU A 609 -88.57 54.33 83.60
C LEU A 609 -88.41 53.47 84.87
N GLY A 610 -87.54 52.46 84.85
CA GLY A 610 -87.18 51.67 86.02
C GLY A 610 -86.45 52.48 87.10
N ILE A 611 -85.55 53.37 86.71
CA ILE A 611 -84.84 54.31 87.60
C ILE A 611 -85.79 55.39 88.13
N GLU A 612 -86.80 55.81 87.37
CA GLU A 612 -87.86 56.72 87.86
C GLU A 612 -88.78 56.02 88.87
N LEU A 613 -89.16 54.77 88.62
CA LEU A 613 -89.88 53.93 89.61
C LEU A 613 -89.05 53.69 90.87
N LEU A 614 -87.72 53.48 90.74
CA LEU A 614 -86.81 53.38 91.88
C LEU A 614 -86.66 54.72 92.61
N ARG A 615 -86.56 55.86 91.91
CA ARG A 615 -86.50 57.19 92.54
C ARG A 615 -87.79 57.57 93.26
N LEU A 616 -88.95 57.19 92.73
CA LEU A 616 -90.24 57.35 93.44
C LEU A 616 -90.29 56.48 94.70
N ARG A 617 -89.67 55.29 94.67
CA ARG A 617 -89.52 54.40 95.84
C ARG A 617 -88.52 54.95 96.86
N GLU A 618 -87.40 55.50 96.41
CA GLU A 618 -86.39 56.17 97.25
C GLU A 618 -86.91 57.47 97.85
N GLN A 619 -87.69 58.28 97.12
CA GLN A 619 -88.36 59.46 97.67
C GLN A 619 -89.32 59.10 98.82
N LEU A 620 -89.98 57.95 98.72
CA LEU A 620 -90.83 57.43 99.80
C LEU A 620 -90.03 56.98 101.03
N GLN A 621 -88.76 56.57 100.87
CA GLN A 621 -87.87 56.16 101.97
C GLN A 621 -87.05 57.33 102.56
N LEU A 622 -86.63 58.29 101.73
CA LEU A 622 -85.86 59.47 102.12
C LEU A 622 -86.67 60.45 102.98
N SER A 623 -88.00 60.33 103.00
CA SER A 623 -88.86 61.00 103.99
C SER A 623 -88.62 60.53 105.44
N THR A 624 -87.88 59.44 105.67
CA THR A 624 -87.80 58.77 106.98
C THR A 624 -86.44 58.93 107.68
N GLN A 625 -85.40 59.40 107.01
CA GLN A 625 -84.04 59.49 107.59
C GLN A 625 -83.34 60.80 107.18
N THR A 626 -83.08 61.67 108.15
CA THR A 626 -82.37 62.96 108.00
C THR A 626 -81.25 63.10 109.04
N TRP A 627 -80.25 63.94 108.71
CA TRP A 627 -79.18 64.55 109.53
C TRP A 627 -77.72 64.04 109.38
N GLN A 628 -76.79 65.00 109.25
CA GLN A 628 -75.31 64.92 109.38
C GLN A 628 -74.48 64.30 108.21
N GLU A 629 -73.20 64.69 107.96
CA GLU A 629 -72.64 65.90 107.29
C GLU A 629 -71.07 65.78 107.16
N THR A 630 -70.23 66.46 106.33
CA THR A 630 -70.33 67.24 105.07
C THR A 630 -68.94 67.64 104.48
N ALA A 631 -68.78 67.69 103.12
CA ALA A 631 -67.70 68.33 102.29
C ALA A 631 -66.20 67.81 102.34
N ARG A 632 -65.24 68.00 101.38
CA ARG A 632 -65.11 68.27 99.90
C ARG A 632 -63.63 67.98 99.37
N PRO A 633 -63.22 68.10 98.06
CA PRO A 633 -62.06 67.37 97.43
C PRO A 633 -60.93 68.21 96.71
N THR A 634 -60.26 67.64 95.66
CA THR A 634 -59.58 68.21 94.42
C THR A 634 -58.01 68.17 94.13
N ARG A 635 -57.58 67.45 93.05
CA ARG A 635 -56.58 67.79 91.92
C ARG A 635 -55.00 67.53 91.98
N PRO A 636 -54.11 67.69 90.90
CA PRO A 636 -53.02 66.69 90.47
C PRO A 636 -51.58 67.16 89.90
N ARG A 637 -50.71 66.22 89.33
CA ARG A 637 -49.68 66.28 88.16
C ARG A 637 -48.06 66.19 88.31
N GLN A 638 -47.30 65.57 87.33
CA GLN A 638 -45.85 65.74 86.77
C GLN A 638 -44.47 64.94 87.10
N ASP A 639 -43.69 64.50 86.04
CA ASP A 639 -42.22 64.44 85.51
C ASP A 639 -40.79 64.03 86.22
N THR A 640 -39.64 63.67 85.48
CA THR A 640 -38.07 63.81 85.72
C THR A 640 -36.86 62.74 85.33
N PRO A 641 -35.54 62.59 85.86
CA PRO A 641 -34.19 62.40 85.09
C PRO A 641 -32.89 61.49 85.58
N GLU A 642 -31.60 61.64 85.03
CA GLU A 642 -30.11 61.29 85.45
C GLU A 642 -29.28 59.96 84.95
N SER A 643 -27.91 59.61 84.92
CA SER A 643 -26.40 60.03 85.11
C SER A 643 -25.32 59.10 84.30
N ASP A 644 -23.95 58.80 84.35
CA ASP A 644 -22.61 59.01 85.12
C ASP A 644 -21.18 58.48 84.46
N HIS A 645 -19.89 58.62 85.02
CA HIS A 645 -18.48 58.25 84.46
C HIS A 645 -17.11 58.40 85.38
N SER A 646 -15.86 57.87 85.04
CA SER A 646 -14.35 58.31 85.27
C SER A 646 -13.34 58.22 86.56
N PHE A 647 -11.95 58.02 86.46
CA PHE A 647 -10.71 58.45 87.37
C PHE A 647 -9.17 57.92 87.11
N LEU A 648 -8.02 58.41 87.76
CA LEU A 648 -6.48 58.09 87.58
C LEU A 648 -5.35 58.46 88.71
N LEU A 649 -4.05 57.94 88.80
CA LEU A 649 -2.75 58.47 89.54
C LEU A 649 -1.30 57.71 89.51
N ALA A 650 -0.12 58.14 90.17
CA ALA A 650 1.35 57.65 90.04
C ALA A 650 2.57 58.01 91.09
N GLU A 651 3.91 57.87 90.73
CA GLU A 651 5.29 58.39 91.29
C GLU A 651 6.24 57.49 92.25
N ARG A 652 7.58 57.61 92.64
CA ARG A 652 9.01 58.19 92.37
C ARG A 652 10.12 57.61 93.40
N THR A 653 11.48 57.78 93.64
CA THR A 653 12.90 58.27 93.19
C THR A 653 14.04 57.85 94.27
N LYS A 654 15.42 58.03 94.41
CA LYS A 654 16.74 58.61 93.82
C LYS A 654 18.10 58.07 94.54
N ASP A 655 19.35 58.54 94.16
CA ASP A 655 20.76 58.61 94.81
C ASP A 655 21.99 57.70 94.40
N GLU A 656 23.28 58.16 94.53
CA GLU A 656 24.17 58.25 93.31
C GLU A 656 25.70 57.86 93.25
N CYS A 657 26.53 57.80 94.30
CA CYS A 657 28.01 58.00 94.14
C CYS A 657 28.91 56.87 93.58
N LEU A 658 28.57 55.58 93.65
CA LEU A 658 29.49 54.48 93.24
C LEU A 658 29.61 54.28 91.72
N ASN A 659 28.80 55.00 90.94
CA ASN A 659 28.48 54.64 89.57
C ASN A 659 29.57 55.03 88.55
N GLN A 660 30.37 56.09 88.78
CA GLN A 660 31.18 56.70 87.72
C GLN A 660 32.30 55.80 87.18
N LEU A 661 33.08 55.13 88.05
CA LEU A 661 34.20 54.29 87.63
C LEU A 661 33.73 52.94 87.04
N VAL A 662 32.55 52.48 87.45
CA VAL A 662 31.87 51.32 86.83
C VAL A 662 31.32 51.71 85.46
N SER A 663 30.68 52.88 85.34
CA SER A 663 30.14 53.40 84.07
C SER A 663 31.24 53.51 83.01
N LEU A 664 32.35 54.19 83.30
CA LEU A 664 33.46 54.32 82.33
C LEU A 664 34.06 52.97 81.90
N LYS A 665 34.14 51.98 82.79
CA LYS A 665 34.60 50.63 82.43
C LYS A 665 33.58 49.90 81.55
N CYS A 666 32.29 49.96 81.90
CA CYS A 666 31.21 49.39 81.09
C CYS A 666 31.08 50.08 79.73
N GLU A 667 31.28 51.39 79.66
CA GLU A 667 31.27 52.19 78.44
C GLU A 667 32.44 51.85 77.52
N LEU A 668 33.66 51.72 78.05
CA LEU A 668 34.82 51.26 77.26
C LEU A 668 34.64 49.81 76.78
N SER A 669 34.12 48.91 77.62
CA SER A 669 33.81 47.53 77.21
C SER A 669 32.72 47.48 76.14
N ARG A 670 31.66 48.30 76.27
CA ARG A 670 30.60 48.45 75.27
C ARG A 670 31.14 49.01 73.96
N LEU A 671 31.97 50.07 74.01
CA LEU A 671 32.58 50.66 72.83
C LEU A 671 33.54 49.70 72.12
N HIS A 672 34.25 48.85 72.86
CA HIS A 672 35.08 47.81 72.29
C HIS A 672 34.24 46.74 71.60
N ALA A 673 33.19 46.24 72.27
CA ALA A 673 32.24 45.28 71.68
C ALA A 673 31.60 45.84 70.40
N THR A 674 31.09 47.07 70.40
CA THR A 674 30.53 47.69 69.18
C THR A 674 31.58 47.90 68.09
N LEU A 675 32.86 48.15 68.43
CA LEU A 675 33.93 48.25 67.43
C LEU A 675 34.26 46.88 66.81
N GLU A 676 34.18 45.81 67.59
CA GLU A 676 34.36 44.44 67.10
C GLU A 676 33.15 43.94 66.30
N GLU A 677 31.93 44.30 66.70
CA GLU A 677 30.69 44.08 65.95
C GLU A 677 30.71 44.83 64.60
N GLU A 678 31.04 46.12 64.58
CA GLU A 678 31.20 46.91 63.34
C GLU A 678 32.30 46.34 62.43
N ARG A 679 33.41 45.83 62.99
CA ARG A 679 34.44 45.11 62.21
C ARG A 679 33.94 43.79 61.65
N GLN A 680 33.13 43.05 62.40
CA GLN A 680 32.51 41.81 61.92
C GLN A 680 31.48 42.10 60.83
N LEU A 681 30.65 43.14 60.98
CA LEU A 681 29.69 43.59 59.97
C LEU A 681 30.40 44.09 58.70
N ALA A 682 31.48 44.87 58.83
CA ALA A 682 32.30 45.29 57.70
C ALA A 682 32.93 44.09 56.94
N ASN A 683 33.46 43.10 57.66
CA ASN A 683 33.98 41.87 57.07
C ASN A 683 32.87 41.04 56.39
N GLN A 684 31.69 40.91 57.01
CA GLN A 684 30.52 40.26 56.42
C GLN A 684 30.06 40.98 55.14
N HIS A 685 30.05 42.32 55.15
CA HIS A 685 29.71 43.13 53.98
C HIS A 685 30.75 42.99 52.86
N GLN A 686 32.05 42.97 53.19
CA GLN A 686 33.12 42.71 52.22
C GLN A 686 32.99 41.32 51.60
N LEU A 687 32.68 40.29 52.39
CA LEU A 687 32.42 38.93 51.88
C LEU A 687 31.15 38.86 51.02
N ALA A 688 30.08 39.57 51.39
CA ALA A 688 28.87 39.67 50.60
C ALA A 688 29.09 40.37 49.25
N LEU A 689 29.85 41.47 49.24
CA LEU A 689 30.26 42.15 48.00
C LEU A 689 31.15 41.25 47.13
N GLN A 690 32.10 40.53 47.72
CA GLN A 690 32.93 39.58 46.98
C GLN A 690 32.10 38.42 46.39
N ALA A 691 31.10 37.93 47.12
CA ALA A 691 30.16 36.93 46.61
C ALA A 691 29.32 37.47 45.44
N GLN A 692 28.80 38.71 45.55
CA GLN A 692 28.06 39.37 44.46
C GLN A 692 28.95 39.63 43.23
N ILE A 693 30.22 40.00 43.41
CA ILE A 693 31.18 40.15 42.31
C ILE A 693 31.45 38.79 41.65
N ASN A 694 31.66 37.73 42.43
CA ASN A 694 31.88 36.38 41.91
C ASN A 694 30.65 35.87 41.15
N GLU A 695 29.44 36.12 41.66
CA GLU A 695 28.19 35.76 41.00
C GLU A 695 27.98 36.56 39.71
N ALA A 696 28.23 37.87 39.72
CA ALA A 696 28.17 38.71 38.53
C ALA A 696 29.15 38.21 37.45
N GLN A 697 30.39 37.89 37.82
CA GLN A 697 31.37 37.30 36.88
C GLN A 697 30.95 35.93 36.35
N ALA A 698 30.31 35.09 37.17
CA ALA A 698 29.77 33.80 36.73
C ALA A 698 28.59 34.01 35.74
N ARG A 699 27.69 34.95 36.03
CA ARG A 699 26.59 35.35 35.14
C ARG A 699 27.12 35.87 33.81
N THR A 700 28.10 36.78 33.79
CA THR A 700 28.74 37.27 32.55
C THR A 700 29.36 36.12 31.74
N LYS A 701 30.17 35.25 32.37
CA LYS A 701 30.77 34.08 31.67
C LYS A 701 29.70 33.13 31.10
N SER A 702 28.57 32.94 31.80
CA SER A 702 27.45 32.15 31.27
C SER A 702 26.75 32.82 30.09
N GLN A 703 26.61 34.15 30.12
CA GLN A 703 26.08 34.93 29.00
C GLN A 703 27.02 34.90 27.79
N ASP A 704 28.33 35.07 27.98
CA ASP A 704 29.33 34.95 26.92
C ASP A 704 29.31 33.57 26.26
N SER A 705 29.16 32.50 27.05
CA SER A 705 29.01 31.12 26.53
C SER A 705 27.73 30.95 25.71
N VAL A 706 26.60 31.47 26.19
CA VAL A 706 25.32 31.43 25.45
C VAL A 706 25.38 32.29 24.18
N LEU A 707 26.03 33.46 24.20
CA LEU A 707 26.25 34.30 23.03
C LEU A 707 27.17 33.62 22.01
N GLY A 708 28.22 32.93 22.47
CA GLY A 708 29.08 32.09 21.63
C GLY A 708 28.29 30.95 20.95
N GLN A 709 27.47 30.23 21.71
CA GLN A 709 26.57 29.21 21.17
C GLN A 709 25.59 29.80 20.14
N LYS A 710 24.93 30.93 20.45
CA LYS A 710 24.00 31.59 19.52
C LYS A 710 24.69 32.14 18.27
N ALA A 711 25.95 32.54 18.35
CA ALA A 711 26.75 32.91 17.20
C ALA A 711 27.05 31.70 16.29
N GLU A 712 27.36 30.54 16.86
CA GLU A 712 27.59 29.30 16.09
C GLU A 712 26.30 28.75 15.47
N GLU A 713 25.20 28.73 16.23
CA GLU A 713 23.86 28.44 15.71
C GLU A 713 23.48 29.39 14.55
N SER A 714 23.82 30.68 14.65
CA SER A 714 23.61 31.65 13.56
C SER A 714 24.47 31.38 12.33
N LYS A 715 25.68 30.81 12.47
CA LYS A 715 26.49 30.35 11.33
C LYS A 715 25.88 29.10 10.70
N GLN A 716 25.47 28.13 11.52
CA GLN A 716 24.84 26.89 11.06
C GLN A 716 23.58 27.19 10.25
N LEU A 717 22.66 28.00 10.79
CA LEU A 717 21.44 28.42 10.10
C LEU A 717 21.71 29.18 8.78
N LYS A 718 22.83 29.91 8.67
CA LYS A 718 23.24 30.55 7.39
C LYS A 718 23.74 29.54 6.37
N GLN A 719 24.49 28.52 6.79
CA GLN A 719 24.90 27.41 5.92
C GLN A 719 23.68 26.58 5.50
N ASP A 720 22.74 26.33 6.40
CA ASP A 720 21.50 25.60 6.12
C ASP A 720 20.61 26.35 5.14
N LEU A 721 20.48 27.68 5.29
CA LEU A 721 19.80 28.54 4.33
C LEU A 721 20.47 28.51 2.94
N GLN A 722 21.80 28.54 2.87
CA GLN A 722 22.53 28.43 1.59
C GLN A 722 22.36 27.05 0.95
N ARG A 723 22.33 25.96 1.74
CA ARG A 723 22.03 24.61 1.26
C ARG A 723 20.59 24.53 0.74
N ALA A 724 19.62 25.04 1.47
CA ALA A 724 18.21 25.10 1.05
C ALA A 724 18.03 25.93 -0.24
N GLN A 725 18.65 27.12 -0.33
CA GLN A 725 18.65 27.94 -1.56
C GLN A 725 19.24 27.19 -2.76
N SER A 726 20.32 26.43 -2.56
CA SER A 726 20.94 25.61 -3.60
C SER A 726 20.01 24.47 -4.06
N LEU A 727 19.31 23.82 -3.13
CA LEU A 727 18.32 22.77 -3.41
C LEU A 727 17.09 23.33 -4.14
N PHE A 728 16.51 24.45 -3.67
CA PHE A 728 15.42 25.13 -4.38
C PHE A 728 15.83 25.55 -5.80
N THR A 729 17.07 26.04 -5.98
CA THR A 729 17.61 26.38 -7.30
C THR A 729 17.80 25.14 -8.20
N SER A 730 17.86 23.92 -7.64
CA SER A 730 17.84 22.67 -8.43
C SER A 730 16.42 22.20 -8.73
N ALA A 731 15.55 22.14 -7.72
CA ALA A 731 14.14 21.83 -7.89
C ALA A 731 13.47 22.77 -8.90
N GLU A 732 13.83 24.06 -8.94
CA GLU A 732 13.38 24.98 -9.98
C GLU A 732 13.87 24.64 -11.39
N ARG A 733 15.10 24.12 -11.54
CA ARG A 733 15.64 23.69 -12.84
C ARG A 733 14.97 22.39 -13.30
N GLU A 734 14.78 21.44 -12.39
CA GLU A 734 14.08 20.18 -12.62
C GLU A 734 12.61 20.41 -12.96
N LEU A 735 11.91 21.31 -12.24
CA LEU A 735 10.54 21.73 -12.58
C LEU A 735 10.46 22.47 -13.92
N ARG A 736 11.48 23.22 -14.34
CA ARG A 736 11.51 23.83 -15.69
C ARG A 736 11.68 22.76 -16.78
N TYR A 737 12.58 21.79 -16.57
CA TYR A 737 12.77 20.66 -17.47
C TYR A 737 11.50 19.81 -17.62
N GLU A 738 10.86 19.43 -16.51
CA GLU A 738 9.61 18.67 -16.56
C GLU A 738 8.45 19.48 -17.15
N ARG A 739 8.43 20.81 -16.99
CA ARG A 739 7.46 21.69 -17.69
C ARG A 739 7.70 21.72 -19.20
N GLU A 740 8.95 21.78 -19.65
CA GLU A 740 9.32 21.76 -21.08
C GLU A 740 8.98 20.41 -21.71
N LYS A 741 9.37 19.31 -21.08
CA LYS A 741 8.96 17.94 -21.42
C LYS A 741 7.43 17.76 -21.44
N ASN A 742 6.70 18.37 -20.51
CA ASN A 742 5.22 18.39 -20.54
C ASN A 742 4.64 19.23 -21.70
N LEU A 743 5.33 20.27 -22.15
CA LEU A 743 4.93 21.02 -23.36
C LEU A 743 5.18 20.19 -24.63
N ASP A 744 6.27 19.43 -24.69
CA ASP A 744 6.54 18.50 -25.80
C ASP A 744 5.56 17.32 -25.82
N LEU A 745 5.25 16.71 -24.68
CA LEU A 745 4.17 15.71 -24.59
C LEU A 745 2.81 16.28 -25.03
N LYS A 746 2.50 17.55 -24.70
CA LYS A 746 1.29 18.23 -25.19
C LYS A 746 1.33 18.49 -26.71
N ARG A 747 2.50 18.79 -27.29
CA ARG A 747 2.69 18.89 -28.76
C ARG A 747 2.47 17.54 -29.43
N HIS A 748 3.04 16.46 -28.89
CA HIS A 748 2.84 15.11 -29.41
C HIS A 748 1.39 14.63 -29.29
N ASN A 749 0.72 14.87 -28.16
CA ASN A 749 -0.69 14.53 -28.00
C ASN A 749 -1.59 15.31 -28.97
N ALA A 750 -1.31 16.59 -29.22
CA ALA A 750 -2.05 17.38 -30.21
C ALA A 750 -1.88 16.86 -31.65
N LEU A 751 -0.69 16.37 -32.01
CA LEU A 751 -0.45 15.69 -33.29
C LEU A 751 -1.16 14.34 -33.35
N LEU A 752 -1.13 13.55 -32.27
CA LEU A 752 -1.82 12.26 -32.17
C LEU A 752 -3.34 12.43 -32.33
N ASP A 753 -3.93 13.43 -31.67
CA ASP A 753 -5.34 13.79 -31.84
C ASP A 753 -5.65 14.27 -33.27
N GLN A 754 -4.72 14.97 -33.93
CA GLN A 754 -4.88 15.35 -35.34
C GLN A 754 -4.91 14.14 -36.28
N GLU A 755 -4.00 13.17 -36.12
CA GLU A 755 -4.01 11.93 -36.91
C GLU A 755 -5.23 11.06 -36.60
N LYS A 756 -5.61 10.93 -35.32
CA LYS A 756 -6.84 10.28 -34.87
C LYS A 756 -8.09 10.89 -35.49
N ILE A 757 -8.15 12.22 -35.67
CA ILE A 757 -9.24 12.89 -36.38
C ILE A 757 -9.25 12.53 -37.88
N LYS A 758 -8.08 12.43 -38.54
CA LYS A 758 -8.01 11.96 -39.95
C LYS A 758 -8.48 10.50 -40.08
N VAL A 759 -7.96 9.60 -39.23
CA VAL A 759 -8.37 8.18 -39.23
C VAL A 759 -9.87 8.05 -38.94
N CYS A 760 -10.44 8.86 -38.05
CA CYS A 760 -11.89 8.91 -37.83
C CYS A 760 -12.68 9.40 -39.06
N ALA A 761 -12.11 10.29 -39.88
CA ALA A 761 -12.74 10.74 -41.12
C ALA A 761 -12.65 9.67 -42.23
N GLU A 762 -11.51 8.99 -42.36
CA GLU A 762 -11.30 7.87 -43.29
C GLU A 762 -12.17 6.67 -42.92
N LEU A 763 -12.28 6.32 -41.64
CA LEU A 763 -13.18 5.28 -41.13
C LEU A 763 -14.64 5.62 -41.41
N LYS A 764 -15.07 6.87 -41.21
CA LYS A 764 -16.43 7.32 -41.57
C LYS A 764 -16.67 7.25 -43.09
N GLN A 765 -15.65 7.54 -43.91
CA GLN A 765 -15.74 7.39 -45.37
C GLN A 765 -15.84 5.90 -45.79
N ALA A 766 -15.14 5.00 -45.08
CA ALA A 766 -15.25 3.56 -45.30
C ALA A 766 -16.61 3.01 -44.86
N GLN A 767 -17.11 3.40 -43.68
CA GLN A 767 -18.43 3.04 -43.18
C GLN A 767 -19.56 3.53 -44.10
N ALA A 768 -19.48 4.76 -44.63
CA ALA A 768 -20.44 5.26 -45.61
C ALA A 768 -20.47 4.41 -46.90
N LYS A 769 -19.30 3.94 -47.38
CA LYS A 769 -19.21 3.02 -48.54
C LYS A 769 -19.76 1.63 -48.21
N LEU A 770 -19.53 1.13 -46.99
CA LEU A 770 -20.08 -0.14 -46.53
C LEU A 770 -21.62 -0.10 -46.51
N SER A 771 -22.21 0.90 -45.85
CA SER A 771 -23.67 1.03 -45.78
C SER A 771 -24.33 1.30 -47.14
N GLN A 772 -23.62 1.93 -48.09
CA GLN A 772 -24.07 2.02 -49.47
C GLN A 772 -24.12 0.64 -50.16
N ALA A 773 -23.13 -0.24 -49.90
CA ALA A 773 -23.12 -1.60 -50.40
C ALA A 773 -24.22 -2.47 -49.74
N GLU A 774 -24.39 -2.39 -48.42
CA GLU A 774 -25.44 -3.07 -47.65
C GLU A 774 -26.85 -2.69 -48.13
N GLN A 775 -27.08 -1.39 -48.39
CA GLN A 775 -28.35 -0.91 -48.97
C GLN A 775 -28.59 -1.50 -50.37
N SER A 776 -27.55 -1.63 -51.20
CA SER A 776 -27.70 -2.25 -52.53
C SER A 776 -27.98 -3.76 -52.43
N GLY A 777 -27.37 -4.46 -51.47
CA GLY A 777 -27.61 -5.89 -51.22
C GLY A 777 -29.01 -6.17 -50.67
N SER A 778 -29.49 -5.34 -49.73
CA SER A 778 -30.87 -5.47 -49.21
C SER A 778 -31.93 -5.21 -50.29
N GLY A 779 -31.66 -4.29 -51.23
CA GLY A 779 -32.50 -4.08 -52.41
C GLY A 779 -32.60 -5.33 -53.31
N GLN A 780 -31.47 -6.00 -53.56
CA GLN A 780 -31.43 -7.26 -54.32
C GLN A 780 -32.15 -8.40 -53.58
N ALA A 781 -31.97 -8.52 -52.25
CA ALA A 781 -32.67 -9.50 -51.44
C ALA A 781 -34.21 -9.34 -51.56
N ALA A 782 -34.72 -8.13 -51.35
CA ALA A 782 -36.15 -7.83 -51.49
C ALA A 782 -36.69 -8.06 -52.91
N GLU A 783 -35.87 -7.94 -53.95
CA GLU A 783 -36.25 -8.31 -55.31
C GLU A 783 -36.35 -9.84 -55.48
N THR A 784 -35.42 -10.61 -54.92
CA THR A 784 -35.52 -12.09 -54.94
C THR A 784 -36.73 -12.62 -54.17
N GLU A 785 -37.08 -12.02 -53.03
CA GLU A 785 -38.28 -12.39 -52.26
C GLU A 785 -39.57 -12.14 -53.03
N ARG A 786 -39.67 -11.01 -53.74
CA ARG A 786 -40.82 -10.70 -54.62
C ARG A 786 -40.97 -11.72 -55.75
N LEU A 787 -39.86 -12.19 -56.32
CA LEU A 787 -39.87 -13.24 -57.34
C LEU A 787 -40.28 -14.60 -56.76
N GLN A 788 -39.85 -14.94 -55.54
CA GLN A 788 -40.30 -16.15 -54.85
C GLN A 788 -41.79 -16.11 -54.49
N HIS A 789 -42.31 -14.96 -54.03
CA HIS A 789 -43.74 -14.79 -53.75
C HIS A 789 -44.57 -15.01 -55.02
N LYS A 790 -44.14 -14.43 -56.13
CA LYS A 790 -44.84 -14.53 -57.43
C LYS A 790 -44.82 -15.94 -58.02
N LEU A 791 -43.80 -16.75 -57.74
CA LEU A 791 -43.82 -18.19 -58.05
C LEU A 791 -44.90 -18.92 -57.25
N ARG A 792 -44.98 -18.71 -55.93
CA ARG A 792 -45.98 -19.34 -55.05
C ARG A 792 -47.42 -18.96 -55.44
N GLU A 793 -47.65 -17.72 -55.88
CA GLU A 793 -48.95 -17.28 -56.40
C GLU A 793 -49.36 -18.07 -57.65
N LEU A 794 -48.45 -18.24 -58.62
CA LEU A 794 -48.70 -19.00 -59.86
C LEU A 794 -48.91 -20.50 -59.59
N GLU A 795 -48.20 -21.08 -58.62
CA GLU A 795 -48.43 -22.47 -58.16
C GLU A 795 -49.84 -22.65 -57.58
N LEU A 796 -50.32 -21.70 -56.78
CA LEU A 796 -51.67 -21.71 -56.22
C LEU A 796 -52.76 -21.51 -57.28
N GLU A 797 -52.52 -20.68 -58.30
CA GLU A 797 -53.44 -20.53 -59.44
C GLU A 797 -53.52 -21.80 -60.28
N LEU A 798 -52.40 -22.46 -60.55
CA LEU A 798 -52.35 -23.75 -61.23
C LEU A 798 -53.13 -24.82 -60.46
N ALA A 799 -52.95 -24.91 -59.13
CA ALA A 799 -53.69 -25.84 -58.27
C ALA A 799 -55.21 -25.60 -58.31
N ARG A 800 -55.65 -24.33 -58.21
CA ARG A 800 -57.06 -23.93 -58.36
C ARG A 800 -57.63 -24.30 -59.73
N SER A 801 -56.85 -24.14 -60.80
CA SER A 801 -57.26 -24.51 -62.17
C SER A 801 -57.47 -26.03 -62.31
N GLY A 802 -56.64 -26.84 -61.65
CA GLY A 802 -56.80 -28.30 -61.59
C GLY A 802 -58.07 -28.71 -60.84
N GLN A 803 -58.32 -28.12 -59.68
CA GLN A 803 -59.52 -28.38 -58.88
C GLN A 803 -60.81 -28.03 -59.65
N SER A 804 -60.81 -26.91 -60.38
CA SER A 804 -61.93 -26.49 -61.24
C SER A 804 -62.20 -27.47 -62.40
N ARG A 805 -61.16 -28.08 -62.99
CA ARG A 805 -61.35 -29.12 -64.02
C ARG A 805 -62.03 -30.36 -63.43
N ASN A 806 -61.64 -30.77 -62.22
CA ASN A 806 -62.21 -31.94 -61.56
C ASN A 806 -63.68 -31.74 -61.16
N THR A 807 -64.07 -30.57 -60.67
CA THR A 807 -65.49 -30.27 -60.36
C THR A 807 -66.35 -30.22 -61.63
N ASN A 808 -65.85 -29.66 -62.73
CA ASN A 808 -66.54 -29.68 -64.02
C ASN A 808 -66.75 -31.11 -64.56
N ALA A 809 -65.78 -32.01 -64.37
CA ALA A 809 -65.93 -33.43 -64.74
C ALA A 809 -67.05 -34.11 -63.92
N SER A 810 -67.06 -33.92 -62.59
CA SER A 810 -68.11 -34.46 -61.70
C SER A 810 -69.52 -33.98 -62.09
N LEU A 811 -69.67 -32.67 -62.32
CA LEU A 811 -70.94 -32.08 -62.75
C LEU A 811 -71.40 -32.59 -64.13
N GLN A 812 -70.46 -32.89 -65.02
CA GLN A 812 -70.76 -33.49 -66.32
C GLN A 812 -71.24 -34.94 -66.20
N GLU A 813 -70.75 -35.71 -65.22
CA GLU A 813 -71.26 -37.07 -64.93
C GLU A 813 -72.65 -37.03 -64.29
N GLU A 814 -72.86 -36.16 -63.29
CA GLU A 814 -74.17 -35.94 -62.65
C GLU A 814 -75.26 -35.54 -63.66
N LEU A 815 -74.92 -34.67 -64.62
CA LEU A 815 -75.83 -34.26 -65.69
C LEU A 815 -76.28 -35.45 -66.57
N GLN A 816 -75.41 -36.43 -66.83
CA GLN A 816 -75.80 -37.64 -67.55
C GLN A 816 -76.66 -38.57 -66.67
N ALA A 817 -76.38 -38.65 -65.37
CA ALA A 817 -77.19 -39.41 -64.42
C ALA A 817 -78.62 -38.85 -64.26
N GLU A 818 -78.80 -37.52 -64.30
CA GLU A 818 -80.14 -36.90 -64.35
C GLU A 818 -80.86 -37.15 -65.68
N ARG A 819 -80.15 -37.06 -66.82
CA ARG A 819 -80.75 -37.37 -68.14
C ARG A 819 -81.33 -38.78 -68.20
N VAL A 820 -80.65 -39.76 -67.62
CA VAL A 820 -81.16 -41.15 -67.50
C VAL A 820 -82.39 -41.21 -66.57
N ARG A 821 -82.39 -40.46 -65.46
CA ARG A 821 -83.53 -40.42 -64.52
C ARG A 821 -84.78 -39.77 -65.12
N VAL A 822 -84.65 -38.67 -65.88
CA VAL A 822 -85.78 -38.04 -66.60
C VAL A 822 -86.44 -39.02 -67.58
N ILE A 823 -85.65 -39.76 -68.37
CA ILE A 823 -86.16 -40.78 -69.31
C ILE A 823 -86.93 -41.91 -68.58
N SER A 824 -86.63 -42.17 -67.31
CA SER A 824 -87.39 -43.12 -66.49
C SER A 824 -88.71 -42.53 -65.95
N ALA A 825 -88.74 -41.22 -65.68
CA ALA A 825 -89.92 -40.52 -65.16
C ALA A 825 -91.01 -40.36 -66.23
N ASP A 826 -90.66 -39.99 -67.47
CA ASP A 826 -91.63 -39.82 -68.56
C ASP A 826 -92.42 -41.12 -68.86
N LYS A 827 -91.75 -42.28 -68.80
CA LYS A 827 -92.42 -43.59 -68.90
C LYS A 827 -93.46 -43.79 -67.80
N LYS A 828 -93.17 -43.35 -66.57
CA LYS A 828 -94.06 -43.42 -65.41
C LYS A 828 -95.29 -42.52 -65.57
N VAL A 829 -95.13 -41.34 -66.16
CA VAL A 829 -96.23 -40.38 -66.41
C VAL A 829 -97.24 -40.95 -67.42
N LEU A 830 -96.75 -41.62 -68.47
CA LEU A 830 -97.61 -42.29 -69.46
C LEU A 830 -98.47 -43.40 -68.84
N GLU A 831 -97.90 -44.24 -67.96
CA GLU A 831 -98.65 -45.27 -67.21
C GLU A 831 -99.77 -44.69 -66.34
N LEU A 832 -99.55 -43.51 -65.74
CA LEU A 832 -100.51 -42.86 -64.84
C LEU A 832 -101.65 -42.15 -65.60
N GLN A 833 -101.35 -41.53 -66.76
CA GLN A 833 -102.40 -40.92 -67.61
C GLN A 833 -103.46 -41.93 -68.08
N GLN A 834 -103.09 -43.21 -68.25
CA GLN A 834 -104.04 -44.26 -68.63
C GLN A 834 -104.99 -44.65 -67.48
N LYS A 835 -104.56 -44.52 -66.22
CA LYS A 835 -105.37 -44.86 -65.03
C LYS A 835 -106.40 -43.77 -64.69
N LEU A 836 -106.06 -42.50 -64.86
CA LEU A 836 -106.97 -41.38 -64.49
C LEU A 836 -108.31 -41.42 -65.28
N LYS A 837 -108.29 -41.89 -66.53
CA LYS A 837 -109.46 -41.91 -67.42
C LYS A 837 -110.56 -42.87 -66.97
N SER A 838 -110.28 -43.89 -66.16
CA SER A 838 -111.30 -44.86 -65.71
C SER A 838 -112.12 -44.38 -64.52
N ALA A 839 -111.53 -43.58 -63.62
CA ALA A 839 -112.19 -43.15 -62.37
C ALA A 839 -113.31 -42.12 -62.59
N HIS A 840 -113.22 -41.30 -63.64
CA HIS A 840 -114.13 -40.16 -63.85
C HIS A 840 -115.58 -40.53 -64.22
N HIS A 841 -115.89 -41.82 -64.41
CA HIS A 841 -117.22 -42.30 -64.81
C HIS A 841 -118.19 -42.49 -63.63
N GLN A 842 -117.69 -42.81 -62.42
CA GLN A 842 -118.54 -43.31 -61.32
C GLN A 842 -119.20 -42.23 -60.44
N LEU A 843 -118.77 -40.96 -60.51
CA LEU A 843 -119.18 -39.94 -59.54
C LEU A 843 -120.62 -39.39 -59.74
N ARG A 844 -121.26 -39.61 -60.90
CA ARG A 844 -122.50 -38.92 -61.31
C ARG A 844 -123.82 -39.53 -60.80
N LEU A 845 -123.83 -40.29 -59.70
CA LEU A 845 -125.00 -41.09 -59.29
C LEU A 845 -125.61 -40.76 -57.91
N GLU A 846 -124.92 -40.05 -57.01
CA GLU A 846 -125.38 -39.88 -55.61
C GLU A 846 -126.08 -38.54 -55.29
N GLU A 847 -126.11 -37.58 -56.22
CA GLU A 847 -126.49 -36.18 -55.96
C GLU A 847 -128.02 -35.92 -55.82
N ALA A 848 -128.83 -36.90 -55.37
CA ALA A 848 -130.28 -36.95 -55.68
C ALA A 848 -131.28 -37.31 -54.54
N ARG A 849 -130.94 -37.22 -53.24
CA ARG A 849 -131.81 -37.77 -52.15
C ARG A 849 -131.84 -37.01 -50.80
N ALA A 850 -132.41 -35.79 -50.68
CA ALA A 850 -132.61 -35.16 -49.35
C ALA A 850 -133.73 -34.09 -49.25
N GLY A 851 -134.70 -34.27 -48.32
CA GLY A 851 -135.50 -33.17 -47.72
C GLY A 851 -137.00 -33.42 -47.49
N GLU A 852 -137.41 -33.93 -46.31
CA GLU A 852 -138.86 -34.24 -46.04
C GLU A 852 -139.38 -34.05 -44.58
N THR A 853 -138.60 -33.54 -43.62
CA THR A 853 -138.89 -33.74 -42.17
C THR A 853 -139.21 -32.48 -41.33
N SER A 854 -140.45 -31.96 -41.39
CA SER A 854 -140.86 -30.73 -40.65
C SER A 854 -142.33 -30.72 -40.12
N ARG A 855 -142.78 -31.72 -39.35
CA ARG A 855 -144.24 -31.97 -39.12
C ARG A 855 -144.73 -32.19 -37.66
N LEU A 856 -144.29 -31.38 -36.67
CA LEU A 856 -144.44 -31.73 -35.23
C LEU A 856 -145.49 -30.99 -34.35
N GLU A 857 -145.86 -29.73 -34.61
CA GLU A 857 -146.00 -28.77 -33.49
C GLU A 857 -147.41 -28.40 -32.95
N ARG A 858 -148.48 -29.22 -33.05
CA ARG A 858 -149.86 -28.71 -32.80
C ARG A 858 -150.61 -29.09 -31.51
N ASP A 859 -150.48 -30.31 -31.00
CA ASP A 859 -151.54 -30.88 -30.13
C ASP A 859 -151.42 -30.54 -28.62
N SER A 860 -150.92 -29.34 -28.32
CA SER A 860 -150.40 -28.94 -26.99
C SER A 860 -151.41 -28.21 -26.06
N ARG A 861 -152.74 -28.28 -26.31
CA ARG A 861 -153.69 -27.29 -25.73
C ARG A 861 -154.69 -27.79 -24.68
N ASP A 862 -155.08 -29.06 -24.68
CA ASP A 862 -156.26 -29.50 -23.91
C ASP A 862 -156.02 -29.69 -22.39
N MET A 863 -154.76 -29.64 -21.93
CA MET A 863 -154.39 -29.90 -20.53
C MET A 863 -154.71 -28.76 -19.54
N SER A 864 -155.23 -27.62 -20.03
CA SER A 864 -155.42 -26.37 -19.27
C SER A 864 -156.31 -26.51 -18.01
N ASP A 865 -157.47 -27.16 -18.13
CA ASP A 865 -158.55 -26.92 -17.16
C ASP A 865 -158.38 -27.68 -15.83
N THR A 866 -157.59 -28.76 -15.84
CA THR A 866 -157.24 -29.51 -14.62
C THR A 866 -156.46 -28.68 -13.59
N LEU A 867 -155.79 -27.61 -14.03
CA LEU A 867 -154.96 -26.74 -13.18
C LEU A 867 -155.73 -25.98 -12.09
N SER A 868 -157.06 -25.83 -12.23
CA SER A 868 -157.85 -24.99 -11.32
C SER A 868 -158.04 -25.59 -9.92
N SER A 869 -158.02 -26.92 -9.77
CA SER A 869 -158.19 -27.59 -8.47
C SER A 869 -156.92 -27.57 -7.61
N LEU A 870 -155.73 -27.58 -8.23
CA LEU A 870 -154.44 -27.54 -7.56
C LEU A 870 -154.18 -26.22 -6.80
N ARG A 871 -154.80 -25.13 -7.25
CA ARG A 871 -154.61 -23.76 -6.71
C ARG A 871 -154.97 -23.60 -5.23
N ALA A 872 -155.91 -24.40 -4.72
CA ALA A 872 -156.28 -24.35 -3.29
C ALA A 872 -155.15 -24.89 -2.40
N ARG A 873 -154.58 -26.05 -2.76
CA ARG A 873 -153.48 -26.71 -2.03
C ARG A 873 -152.18 -25.90 -2.09
N GLN A 874 -152.00 -25.14 -3.17
CA GLN A 874 -150.86 -24.24 -3.40
C GLN A 874 -150.74 -23.11 -2.36
N LEU A 875 -151.79 -22.78 -1.60
CA LEU A 875 -151.77 -21.66 -0.63
C LEU A 875 -151.19 -22.04 0.74
N GLU A 876 -151.43 -23.26 1.22
CA GLU A 876 -150.82 -23.75 2.48
C GLU A 876 -149.31 -23.96 2.29
N ASP A 877 -148.94 -24.56 1.15
CA ASP A 877 -147.57 -24.67 0.65
C ASP A 877 -146.82 -23.31 0.64
N GLN A 878 -147.47 -22.23 0.22
CA GLN A 878 -146.84 -20.89 0.16
C GLN A 878 -146.45 -20.33 1.54
N LEU A 879 -147.17 -20.68 2.60
CA LEU A 879 -146.83 -20.24 3.96
C LEU A 879 -145.64 -21.02 4.52
N GLN A 880 -145.55 -22.33 4.25
CA GLN A 880 -144.42 -23.15 4.68
C GLN A 880 -143.13 -22.79 3.91
N ARG A 881 -143.23 -22.52 2.59
CA ARG A 881 -142.10 -22.09 1.76
C ARG A 881 -141.46 -20.81 2.28
N LYS A 882 -142.24 -19.76 2.59
CA LYS A 882 -141.72 -18.49 3.11
C LYS A 882 -140.93 -18.61 4.42
N LEU A 883 -141.32 -19.55 5.29
CA LEU A 883 -140.64 -19.79 6.57
C LEU A 883 -139.31 -20.54 6.35
N LEU A 884 -139.26 -21.43 5.35
CA LEU A 884 -138.02 -22.08 4.91
C LEU A 884 -137.10 -21.11 4.15
N GLU A 885 -137.64 -20.25 3.28
CA GLU A 885 -136.92 -19.20 2.54
C GLU A 885 -136.18 -18.27 3.51
N GLN A 886 -136.86 -17.74 4.54
CA GLN A 886 -136.23 -16.92 5.59
C GLN A 886 -135.10 -17.67 6.32
N ARG A 887 -135.29 -18.95 6.64
CA ARG A 887 -134.27 -19.76 7.32
C ARG A 887 -133.09 -20.10 6.40
N GLU A 888 -133.32 -20.24 5.10
CA GLU A 888 -132.25 -20.39 4.11
C GLU A 888 -131.46 -19.09 3.97
N GLU A 889 -132.10 -17.92 3.91
CA GLU A 889 -131.43 -16.62 3.85
C GLU A 889 -130.53 -16.37 5.08
N GLU A 890 -131.00 -16.71 6.30
CA GLU A 890 -130.18 -16.67 7.52
C GLU A 890 -128.92 -17.56 7.40
N LEU A 891 -129.09 -18.80 6.94
CA LEU A 891 -127.98 -19.74 6.76
C LEU A 891 -127.02 -19.29 5.65
N GLN A 892 -127.54 -18.76 4.54
CA GLN A 892 -126.72 -18.18 3.48
C GLN A 892 -125.93 -16.96 3.99
N GLN A 893 -126.51 -16.08 4.82
CA GLN A 893 -125.78 -14.97 5.43
C GLN A 893 -124.68 -15.48 6.38
N GLN A 894 -124.93 -16.52 7.16
CA GLN A 894 -123.91 -17.16 8.01
C GLN A 894 -122.78 -17.76 7.17
N VAL A 895 -123.09 -18.47 6.07
CA VAL A 895 -122.08 -19.01 5.14
C VAL A 895 -121.27 -17.88 4.47
N ARG A 896 -121.90 -16.77 4.06
CA ARG A 896 -121.20 -15.58 3.53
C ARG A 896 -120.27 -14.98 4.59
N SER A 897 -120.70 -14.87 5.84
CA SER A 897 -119.89 -14.37 6.96
C SER A 897 -118.69 -15.28 7.27
N LEU A 898 -118.90 -16.61 7.28
CA LEU A 898 -117.85 -17.59 7.49
C LEU A 898 -116.82 -17.59 6.35
N ARG A 899 -117.25 -17.53 5.08
CA ARG A 899 -116.35 -17.36 3.93
C ARG A 899 -115.56 -16.05 3.98
N GLY A 900 -116.17 -14.96 4.46
CA GLY A 900 -115.46 -13.70 4.70
C GLY A 900 -114.34 -13.84 5.74
N LYS A 901 -114.62 -14.53 6.86
CA LYS A 901 -113.62 -14.84 7.90
C LYS A 901 -112.54 -15.79 7.39
N GLU A 902 -112.91 -16.81 6.62
CA GLU A 902 -112.00 -17.77 5.98
C GLU A 902 -111.02 -17.08 5.04
N VAL A 903 -111.49 -16.18 4.17
CA VAL A 903 -110.62 -15.35 3.30
C VAL A 903 -109.72 -14.43 4.11
N SER A 904 -110.21 -13.83 5.20
CA SER A 904 -109.41 -12.98 6.09
C SER A 904 -108.30 -13.76 6.81
N LEU A 905 -108.61 -14.95 7.31
CA LEU A 905 -107.63 -15.86 7.91
C LEU A 905 -106.65 -16.42 6.87
N GLY A 906 -107.11 -16.64 5.63
CA GLY A 906 -106.25 -17.02 4.51
C GLY A 906 -105.16 -15.97 4.23
N ARG A 907 -105.55 -14.69 4.15
CA ARG A 907 -104.62 -13.56 3.95
C ARG A 907 -103.59 -13.45 5.08
N SER A 908 -104.05 -13.44 6.33
CA SER A 908 -103.15 -13.41 7.49
C SER A 908 -102.21 -14.62 7.53
N ASN A 909 -102.66 -15.81 7.14
CA ASN A 909 -101.79 -16.99 7.02
C ASN A 909 -100.82 -16.93 5.82
N SER A 910 -101.10 -16.20 4.74
CA SER A 910 -100.08 -15.92 3.70
C SER A 910 -99.06 -14.88 4.17
N GLU A 911 -99.51 -13.82 4.84
CA GLU A 911 -98.65 -12.78 5.42
C GLU A 911 -97.67 -13.39 6.45
N LEU A 912 -98.18 -14.22 7.38
CA LEU A 912 -97.35 -14.94 8.34
C LEU A 912 -96.35 -15.89 7.67
N ARG A 913 -96.72 -16.61 6.61
CA ARG A 913 -95.77 -17.47 5.87
C ARG A 913 -94.68 -16.67 5.17
N HIS A 914 -95.00 -15.53 4.56
CA HIS A 914 -94.00 -14.66 3.96
C HIS A 914 -93.05 -14.05 5.01
N LEU A 915 -93.57 -13.67 6.18
CA LEU A 915 -92.75 -13.23 7.31
C LEU A 915 -91.84 -14.35 7.84
N THR A 916 -92.35 -15.58 7.98
CA THR A 916 -91.52 -16.75 8.35
C THR A 916 -90.41 -16.96 7.33
N GLN A 917 -90.73 -16.97 6.04
CA GLN A 917 -89.76 -17.17 4.96
C GLN A 917 -88.72 -16.03 4.85
N GLN A 918 -89.10 -14.79 5.19
CA GLN A 918 -88.16 -13.67 5.33
C GLN A 918 -87.22 -13.81 6.54
N LEU A 919 -87.69 -14.40 7.64
CA LEU A 919 -86.85 -14.69 8.80
C LEU A 919 -85.92 -15.89 8.53
N GLU A 920 -86.40 -16.94 7.88
CA GLU A 920 -85.59 -18.10 7.46
C GLU A 920 -84.46 -17.69 6.51
N THR A 921 -84.76 -16.89 5.48
CA THR A 921 -83.73 -16.38 4.55
C THR A 921 -82.74 -15.44 5.23
N ARG A 922 -83.18 -14.60 6.17
CA ARG A 922 -82.28 -13.74 6.97
C ARG A 922 -81.38 -14.55 7.92
N LEU A 923 -81.89 -15.63 8.51
CA LEU A 923 -81.08 -16.55 9.33
C LEU A 923 -80.01 -17.24 8.49
N ALA A 924 -80.37 -17.78 7.32
CA ALA A 924 -79.42 -18.43 6.42
C ALA A 924 -78.28 -17.51 5.95
N VAL A 925 -78.55 -16.21 5.75
CA VAL A 925 -77.51 -15.20 5.47
C VAL A 925 -76.57 -15.01 6.66
N LEU A 926 -77.11 -14.82 7.87
CA LEU A 926 -76.32 -14.64 9.10
C LEU A 926 -75.48 -15.90 9.44
N GLU A 927 -76.00 -17.10 9.17
CA GLU A 927 -75.26 -18.36 9.32
C GLU A 927 -74.11 -18.46 8.31
N ALA A 928 -74.31 -18.02 7.06
CA ALA A 928 -73.26 -17.97 6.04
C ALA A 928 -72.18 -16.92 6.37
N GLU A 929 -72.57 -15.75 6.91
CA GLU A 929 -71.64 -14.71 7.37
C GLU A 929 -70.82 -15.19 8.59
N HIS A 930 -71.45 -15.85 9.57
CA HIS A 930 -70.73 -16.51 10.66
C HIS A 930 -69.84 -17.68 10.20
N GLY A 931 -70.21 -18.34 9.09
CA GLY A 931 -69.36 -19.33 8.43
C GLY A 931 -68.07 -18.70 7.91
N LYS A 932 -68.18 -17.64 7.10
CA LYS A 932 -67.04 -16.90 6.54
C LYS A 932 -66.11 -16.34 7.62
N ALA A 933 -66.65 -15.64 8.62
CA ALA A 933 -65.86 -15.07 9.71
C ALA A 933 -65.08 -16.14 10.53
N ARG A 934 -65.59 -17.38 10.59
CA ARG A 934 -64.86 -18.51 11.20
C ARG A 934 -63.79 -19.10 10.29
N GLU A 935 -63.97 -19.06 8.97
CA GLU A 935 -62.96 -19.49 8.00
C GLU A 935 -61.81 -18.48 7.98
N GLU A 936 -62.12 -17.19 7.86
CA GLU A 936 -61.20 -16.05 8.00
C GLU A 936 -60.41 -16.15 9.31
N GLN A 937 -61.06 -16.41 10.46
CA GLN A 937 -60.37 -16.61 11.74
C GLN A 937 -59.37 -17.78 11.71
N ARG A 938 -59.69 -18.89 11.02
CA ARG A 938 -58.77 -20.04 10.86
C ARG A 938 -57.63 -19.74 9.88
N GLU A 939 -57.83 -18.82 8.93
CA GLU A 939 -56.80 -18.39 7.97
C GLU A 939 -55.84 -17.42 8.62
N CYS A 940 -56.33 -16.46 9.41
CA CYS A 940 -55.51 -15.64 10.29
C CYS A 940 -54.71 -16.51 11.28
N GLN A 941 -55.33 -17.53 11.90
CA GLN A 941 -54.60 -18.45 12.79
C GLN A 941 -53.52 -19.27 12.07
N ARG A 942 -53.78 -19.75 10.85
CA ARG A 942 -52.77 -20.44 10.03
C ARG A 942 -51.62 -19.50 9.65
N SER A 943 -51.94 -18.29 9.17
CA SER A 943 -50.94 -17.27 8.84
C SER A 943 -50.10 -16.86 10.05
N CYS A 944 -50.69 -16.65 11.22
CA CYS A 944 -49.94 -16.34 12.45
C CYS A 944 -49.03 -17.50 12.92
N LEU A 945 -49.40 -18.76 12.65
CA LEU A 945 -48.53 -19.91 12.92
C LEU A 945 -47.37 -19.98 11.92
N GLN A 946 -47.65 -19.79 10.63
CA GLN A 946 -46.62 -19.79 9.57
C GLN A 946 -45.61 -18.66 9.79
N LEU A 947 -46.07 -17.43 10.05
CA LEU A 947 -45.20 -16.30 10.41
C LEU A 947 -44.39 -16.56 11.70
N GLY A 948 -44.92 -17.37 12.64
CA GLY A 948 -44.19 -17.81 13.82
C GLY A 948 -43.11 -18.85 13.51
N GLU A 949 -43.37 -19.79 12.61
CA GLU A 949 -42.41 -20.78 12.13
C GLU A 949 -41.30 -20.13 11.29
N GLU A 950 -41.65 -19.18 10.41
CA GLU A 950 -40.72 -18.36 9.62
C GLU A 950 -39.84 -17.47 10.50
N LEU A 951 -40.40 -16.84 11.54
CA LEU A 951 -39.63 -16.07 12.52
C LEU A 951 -38.61 -16.94 13.26
N VAL A 952 -38.99 -18.14 13.68
CA VAL A 952 -38.09 -19.10 14.35
C VAL A 952 -37.01 -19.62 13.40
N ALA A 953 -37.33 -19.86 12.12
CA ALA A 953 -36.35 -20.25 11.11
C ALA A 953 -35.32 -19.12 10.86
N SER A 954 -35.81 -17.90 10.62
CA SER A 954 -34.98 -16.69 10.44
C SER A 954 -34.09 -16.41 11.66
N GLN A 955 -34.59 -16.64 12.88
CA GLN A 955 -33.78 -16.50 14.09
C GLN A 955 -32.70 -17.59 14.18
N GLN A 956 -33.00 -18.86 13.86
CA GLN A 956 -31.98 -19.92 13.81
C GLN A 956 -30.92 -19.67 12.74
N GLU A 957 -31.27 -19.06 11.61
CA GLU A 957 -30.31 -18.64 10.59
C GLU A 957 -29.43 -17.48 11.09
N SER A 958 -30.00 -16.50 11.78
CA SER A 958 -29.21 -15.44 12.45
C SER A 958 -28.27 -16.00 13.52
N GLU A 959 -28.69 -17.03 14.27
CA GLU A 959 -27.85 -17.69 15.28
C GLU A 959 -26.69 -18.47 14.61
N ARG A 960 -26.94 -19.18 13.51
CA ARG A 960 -25.89 -19.85 12.71
C ARG A 960 -24.90 -18.87 12.09
N LEU A 961 -25.38 -17.80 11.46
CA LEU A 961 -24.53 -16.76 10.88
C LEU A 961 -23.67 -16.08 11.95
N GLN A 962 -24.19 -15.93 13.18
CA GLN A 962 -23.42 -15.44 14.32
C GLN A 962 -22.34 -16.45 14.78
N GLU A 963 -22.62 -17.76 14.78
CA GLU A 963 -21.63 -18.81 15.04
C GLU A 963 -20.56 -18.91 13.92
N GLU A 964 -20.93 -18.71 12.66
CA GLU A 964 -20.00 -18.68 11.51
C GLU A 964 -19.10 -17.44 11.55
N LEU A 965 -19.66 -16.26 11.80
CA LEU A 965 -18.90 -15.03 12.03
C LEU A 965 -17.92 -15.18 13.20
N GLN A 966 -18.37 -15.78 14.32
CA GLN A 966 -17.50 -16.05 15.46
C GLN A 966 -16.37 -17.02 15.10
N GLN A 967 -16.62 -18.03 14.27
CA GLN A 967 -15.58 -18.91 13.74
C GLN A 967 -14.58 -18.16 12.85
N VAL A 968 -15.04 -17.34 11.90
CA VAL A 968 -14.17 -16.51 11.04
C VAL A 968 -13.30 -15.59 11.87
N ILE A 969 -13.86 -14.92 12.88
CA ILE A 969 -13.10 -14.10 13.84
C ILE A 969 -12.00 -14.91 14.51
N THR A 970 -12.29 -16.12 15.03
CA THR A 970 -11.24 -16.96 15.64
C THR A 970 -10.17 -17.41 14.64
N GLN A 971 -10.53 -17.66 13.37
CA GLN A 971 -9.56 -18.03 12.33
C GLN A 971 -8.61 -16.88 12.04
N LEU A 972 -9.14 -15.67 11.78
CA LEU A 972 -8.38 -14.43 11.61
C LEU A 972 -7.44 -14.19 12.80
N ASP A 973 -7.93 -14.40 14.02
CA ASP A 973 -7.14 -14.26 15.24
C ASP A 973 -5.95 -15.25 15.27
N THR A 974 -6.09 -16.48 14.75
CA THR A 974 -4.94 -17.39 14.58
C THR A 974 -3.97 -16.94 13.50
N TYR A 975 -4.45 -16.36 12.38
CA TYR A 975 -3.58 -15.84 11.32
C TYR A 975 -2.78 -14.64 11.80
N ILE A 976 -3.42 -13.70 12.51
CA ILE A 976 -2.78 -12.55 13.16
C ILE A 976 -1.71 -13.01 14.17
N ARG A 977 -1.99 -14.03 14.99
CA ARG A 977 -0.99 -14.62 15.91
C ARG A 977 0.19 -15.23 15.15
N LYS A 978 -0.04 -16.06 14.12
CA LYS A 978 1.01 -16.65 13.27
C LYS A 978 1.87 -15.60 12.57
N TYR A 979 1.26 -14.53 12.06
CA TYR A 979 1.97 -13.41 11.43
C TYR A 979 2.85 -12.66 12.44
N ASN A 980 2.30 -12.32 13.60
CA ASN A 980 3.05 -11.65 14.68
C ASN A 980 4.21 -12.51 15.20
N GLU A 981 4.02 -13.84 15.28
CA GLU A 981 5.09 -14.76 15.65
C GLU A 981 6.21 -14.77 14.61
N LYS A 982 5.88 -14.98 13.31
CA LYS A 982 6.85 -14.83 12.20
C LYS A 982 7.60 -13.50 12.31
N GLN A 983 6.88 -12.38 12.47
CA GLN A 983 7.48 -11.05 12.58
C GLN A 983 8.43 -10.93 13.79
N SER A 984 8.10 -11.54 14.93
CA SER A 984 8.97 -11.63 16.11
C SER A 984 10.22 -12.48 15.86
N GLN A 985 10.08 -13.61 15.16
CA GLN A 985 11.20 -14.44 14.72
C GLN A 985 12.12 -13.66 13.76
N HIS A 986 11.58 -12.94 12.77
CA HIS A 986 12.37 -12.09 11.86
C HIS A 986 13.09 -10.95 12.60
N LYS A 987 12.40 -10.23 13.49
CA LYS A 987 13.01 -9.22 14.38
C LYS A 987 14.17 -9.83 15.20
N THR A 988 14.06 -11.08 15.63
CA THR A 988 15.08 -11.78 16.40
C THR A 988 16.24 -12.29 15.54
N LYS A 989 15.98 -12.80 14.33
CA LYS A 989 17.02 -13.13 13.33
C LYS A 989 17.85 -11.88 12.98
N LEU A 990 17.19 -10.73 12.76
CA LEU A 990 17.85 -9.45 12.47
C LEU A 990 18.72 -8.94 13.64
N ARG A 991 18.25 -9.06 14.89
CA ARG A 991 19.08 -8.75 16.08
C ARG A 991 20.34 -9.62 16.14
N LYS A 992 20.22 -10.94 15.91
CA LYS A 992 21.37 -11.86 15.87
C LYS A 992 22.35 -11.49 14.77
N ALA A 993 21.87 -11.22 13.54
CA ALA A 993 22.72 -10.77 12.44
C ALA A 993 23.46 -9.46 12.74
N LYS A 994 22.75 -8.46 13.30
CA LYS A 994 23.35 -7.18 13.73
C LYS A 994 24.41 -7.37 14.82
N GLN A 995 24.19 -8.28 15.77
CA GLN A 995 25.17 -8.59 16.82
C GLN A 995 26.42 -9.27 16.25
N ILE A 996 26.28 -10.24 15.33
CA ILE A 996 27.40 -10.87 14.63
C ILE A 996 28.20 -9.82 13.84
N PHE A 997 27.54 -8.94 13.10
CA PHE A 997 28.19 -7.86 12.36
C PHE A 997 28.96 -6.91 13.29
N LEU A 998 28.38 -6.50 14.41
CA LEU A 998 29.06 -5.64 15.40
C LEU A 998 30.31 -6.32 16.00
N MET A 999 30.27 -7.63 16.26
CA MET A 999 31.44 -8.36 16.74
C MET A 999 32.51 -8.51 15.66
N ALA A 1000 32.12 -8.74 14.41
CA ALA A 1000 33.04 -8.80 13.27
C ALA A 1000 33.72 -7.45 13.01
N THR A 1001 32.98 -6.34 13.05
CA THR A 1001 33.53 -4.98 12.94
C THR A 1001 34.49 -4.69 14.09
N ALA A 1002 34.10 -4.93 15.34
CA ALA A 1002 35.00 -4.74 16.49
C ALA A 1002 36.27 -5.63 16.42
N GLN A 1003 36.23 -6.79 15.77
CA GLN A 1003 37.41 -7.61 15.49
C GLN A 1003 38.28 -7.03 14.37
N ARG A 1004 37.69 -6.46 13.31
CA ARG A 1004 38.40 -5.72 12.25
C ARG A 1004 39.09 -4.49 12.82
N ASP A 1005 38.39 -3.69 13.63
CA ASP A 1005 38.93 -2.47 14.25
C ASP A 1005 40.16 -2.78 15.13
N ARG A 1006 40.08 -3.83 15.96
CA ARG A 1006 41.23 -4.36 16.74
C ARG A 1006 42.38 -4.89 15.89
N THR A 1007 42.12 -5.25 14.63
CA THR A 1007 43.14 -5.72 13.69
C THR A 1007 43.80 -4.55 12.97
N ILE A 1008 43.00 -3.57 12.53
CA ILE A 1008 43.47 -2.28 11.99
C ILE A 1008 44.37 -1.59 13.02
N GLN A 1009 43.92 -1.46 14.27
CA GLN A 1009 44.70 -0.84 15.34
C GLN A 1009 46.04 -1.54 15.60
N LYS A 1010 46.14 -2.86 15.42
CA LYS A 1010 47.44 -3.58 15.50
C LYS A 1010 48.34 -3.19 14.34
N LEU A 1011 47.83 -3.25 13.11
CA LEU A 1011 48.59 -2.90 11.90
C LEU A 1011 49.04 -1.43 11.92
N GLU A 1012 48.25 -0.51 12.47
CA GLU A 1012 48.62 0.90 12.70
C GLU A 1012 49.79 1.03 13.68
N ASN A 1013 49.78 0.28 14.80
CA ASN A 1013 50.89 0.25 15.75
C ASN A 1013 52.16 -0.37 15.14
N ASP A 1014 52.02 -1.47 14.40
CA ASP A 1014 53.15 -2.14 13.73
C ASP A 1014 53.75 -1.24 12.64
N LEU A 1015 52.93 -0.52 11.87
CA LEU A 1015 53.36 0.46 10.86
C LEU A 1015 54.03 1.68 11.50
N ALA A 1016 53.53 2.17 12.65
CA ALA A 1016 54.18 3.24 13.41
C ALA A 1016 55.55 2.80 13.97
N LEU A 1017 55.66 1.55 14.44
CA LEU A 1017 56.92 0.98 14.92
C LEU A 1017 57.92 0.80 13.77
N ALA A 1018 57.49 0.24 12.63
CA ALA A 1018 58.32 0.14 11.42
C ALA A 1018 58.78 1.53 10.92
N SER A 1019 57.89 2.53 10.96
CA SER A 1019 58.22 3.92 10.62
C SER A 1019 59.26 4.53 11.57
N SER A 1020 59.20 4.20 12.87
CA SER A 1020 60.20 4.61 13.86
C SER A 1020 61.56 3.93 13.63
N LEU A 1021 61.57 2.65 13.28
CA LEU A 1021 62.79 1.92 12.93
C LEU A 1021 63.43 2.48 11.65
N SER A 1022 62.66 2.75 10.61
CA SER A 1022 63.16 3.36 9.36
C SER A 1022 63.73 4.79 9.58
N HIS A 1023 63.18 5.57 10.51
CA HIS A 1023 63.79 6.85 10.89
C HIS A 1023 65.15 6.67 11.57
N LYS A 1024 65.24 5.75 12.55
CA LYS A 1024 66.51 5.42 13.22
C LYS A 1024 67.57 4.89 12.24
N GLU A 1025 67.16 4.09 11.27
CA GLU A 1025 68.02 3.61 10.18
C GLU A 1025 68.51 4.77 9.30
N LYS A 1026 67.63 5.69 8.88
CA LYS A 1026 68.01 6.89 8.11
C LYS A 1026 68.95 7.82 8.89
N ASP A 1027 68.74 7.98 10.19
CA ASP A 1027 69.63 8.75 11.06
C ASP A 1027 70.99 8.06 11.23
N TRP A 1028 71.02 6.73 11.39
CA TRP A 1028 72.27 5.96 11.42
C TRP A 1028 73.03 6.07 10.10
N ILE A 1029 72.36 5.89 8.95
CA ILE A 1029 72.93 6.10 7.62
C ILE A 1029 73.49 7.53 7.49
N ARG A 1030 72.81 8.56 8.01
CA ARG A 1030 73.33 9.94 8.02
C ARG A 1030 74.64 10.04 8.82
N THR A 1031 74.69 9.50 10.04
CA THR A 1031 75.94 9.51 10.84
C THR A 1031 77.08 8.75 10.18
N VAL A 1032 76.79 7.63 9.52
CA VAL A 1032 77.78 6.85 8.76
C VAL A 1032 78.25 7.60 7.51
N MET A 1033 77.38 8.34 6.82
CA MET A 1033 77.80 9.22 5.72
C MET A 1033 78.68 10.37 6.22
N GLU A 1034 78.31 11.03 7.32
CA GLU A 1034 79.10 12.13 7.91
C GLU A 1034 80.50 11.68 8.35
N GLU A 1035 80.65 10.50 8.97
CA GLU A 1035 81.98 9.97 9.30
C GLU A 1035 82.76 9.52 8.04
N ASN A 1036 82.10 8.95 7.02
CA ASN A 1036 82.75 8.67 5.74
C ASN A 1036 83.25 9.95 5.04
N GLU A 1037 82.51 11.06 5.10
CA GLU A 1037 82.97 12.35 4.57
C GLU A 1037 84.18 12.88 5.34
N LYS A 1038 84.19 12.79 6.67
CA LYS A 1038 85.35 13.15 7.51
C LYS A 1038 86.57 12.30 7.15
N LEU A 1039 86.42 10.98 7.07
CA LEU A 1039 87.50 10.06 6.66
C LEU A 1039 87.98 10.30 5.21
N LEU A 1040 87.10 10.72 4.30
CA LEU A 1040 87.47 11.12 2.94
C LEU A 1040 88.26 12.44 2.91
N VAL A 1041 87.94 13.40 3.79
CA VAL A 1041 88.73 14.64 3.96
C VAL A 1041 90.09 14.32 4.58
N GLU A 1042 90.15 13.52 5.64
CA GLU A 1042 91.41 13.08 6.25
C GLU A 1042 92.29 12.32 5.26
N LYS A 1043 91.71 11.42 4.44
CA LYS A 1043 92.43 10.73 3.35
C LYS A 1043 92.98 11.71 2.31
N ARG A 1044 92.22 12.73 1.91
CA ARG A 1044 92.71 13.79 0.99
C ARG A 1044 93.85 14.60 1.62
N GLU A 1045 93.77 14.91 2.91
CA GLU A 1045 94.85 15.59 3.64
C GLU A 1045 96.12 14.74 3.76
N LEU A 1046 95.99 13.45 4.09
CA LEU A 1046 97.12 12.54 4.17
C LEU A 1046 97.80 12.36 2.82
N LEU A 1047 97.03 12.24 1.73
CA LEU A 1047 97.56 12.22 0.37
C LEU A 1047 98.30 13.53 0.02
N ARG A 1048 97.75 14.70 0.37
CA ARG A 1048 98.45 15.99 0.20
C ARG A 1048 99.79 16.00 0.96
N ARG A 1049 99.80 15.58 2.23
CA ARG A 1049 101.03 15.52 3.06
C ARG A 1049 102.06 14.52 2.50
N MET A 1050 101.61 13.42 1.89
CA MET A 1050 102.49 12.50 1.16
C MET A 1050 103.12 13.15 -0.08
N SER A 1051 102.33 13.78 -0.94
CA SER A 1051 102.86 14.48 -2.13
C SER A 1051 103.79 15.64 -1.76
N GLU A 1052 103.50 16.39 -0.69
CA GLU A 1052 104.41 17.41 -0.15
C GLU A 1052 105.74 16.79 0.33
N ALA A 1053 105.72 15.61 0.95
CA ALA A 1053 106.92 14.88 1.34
C ALA A 1053 107.70 14.32 0.13
N GLU A 1054 107.01 13.82 -0.90
CA GLU A 1054 107.59 13.34 -2.16
C GLU A 1054 108.23 14.49 -2.97
N GLU A 1055 107.59 15.65 -3.01
CA GLU A 1055 108.17 16.87 -3.59
C GLU A 1055 109.38 17.33 -2.80
N MET A 1056 109.32 17.33 -1.46
CA MET A 1056 110.47 17.70 -0.62
C MET A 1056 111.63 16.72 -0.77
N GLY A 1057 111.36 15.42 -0.88
CA GLY A 1057 112.34 14.38 -1.23
C GLY A 1057 112.94 14.60 -2.62
N SER A 1058 112.12 14.91 -3.62
CA SER A 1058 112.55 15.19 -5.00
C SER A 1058 113.35 16.49 -5.12
N ASN A 1059 112.99 17.52 -4.35
CA ASN A 1059 113.77 18.76 -4.20
C ASN A 1059 115.10 18.46 -3.48
N GLY A 1060 115.10 17.58 -2.48
CA GLY A 1060 116.31 17.08 -1.81
C GLY A 1060 117.25 16.34 -2.77
N LEU A 1061 116.71 15.42 -3.58
CA LEU A 1061 117.46 14.67 -4.57
C LEU A 1061 118.04 15.57 -5.68
N ARG A 1062 117.28 16.57 -6.15
CA ARG A 1062 117.78 17.60 -7.08
C ARG A 1062 118.90 18.44 -6.46
N LYS A 1063 118.78 18.84 -5.18
CA LYS A 1063 119.85 19.52 -4.44
C LYS A 1063 121.09 18.64 -4.28
N ALA A 1064 120.93 17.37 -3.92
CA ALA A 1064 122.01 16.41 -3.78
C ALA A 1064 122.73 16.16 -5.11
N SER A 1065 121.98 16.00 -6.22
CA SER A 1065 122.54 15.87 -7.56
C SER A 1065 123.35 17.11 -7.98
N ASN A 1066 122.83 18.33 -7.73
CA ASN A 1066 123.56 19.56 -7.99
C ASN A 1066 124.85 19.68 -7.15
N VAL A 1067 124.82 19.23 -5.89
CA VAL A 1067 126.02 19.14 -5.04
C VAL A 1067 127.00 18.10 -5.61
N GLN A 1068 126.53 16.93 -6.04
CA GLN A 1068 127.39 15.90 -6.64
C GLN A 1068 128.06 16.39 -7.93
N HIS A 1069 127.34 17.09 -8.81
CA HIS A 1069 127.94 17.69 -10.01
C HIS A 1069 129.03 18.71 -9.65
N ARG A 1070 128.83 19.50 -8.59
CA ARG A 1070 129.84 20.44 -8.08
C ARG A 1070 131.02 19.74 -7.43
N VAL A 1071 130.81 18.63 -6.71
CA VAL A 1071 131.88 17.78 -6.16
C VAL A 1071 132.70 17.16 -7.29
N ASN A 1072 132.06 16.53 -8.28
CA ASN A 1072 132.74 15.95 -9.45
C ASN A 1072 133.59 17.01 -10.19
N PHE A 1073 133.10 18.24 -10.34
CA PHE A 1073 133.86 19.34 -10.94
C PHE A 1073 135.09 19.71 -10.08
N LEU A 1074 134.91 19.85 -8.77
CA LEU A 1074 136.01 20.14 -7.83
C LEU A 1074 137.02 18.99 -7.74
N GLU A 1075 136.60 17.73 -7.91
CA GLU A 1075 137.49 16.57 -8.00
C GLU A 1075 138.33 16.61 -9.27
N VAL A 1076 137.74 16.96 -10.42
CA VAL A 1076 138.47 17.16 -11.69
C VAL A 1076 139.44 18.34 -11.57
N GLU A 1077 139.05 19.46 -10.96
CA GLU A 1077 139.92 20.60 -10.71
C GLU A 1077 141.07 20.23 -9.75
N ASN A 1078 140.78 19.56 -8.64
CA ASN A 1078 141.78 19.08 -7.69
C ASN A 1078 142.75 18.09 -8.35
N ARG A 1079 142.26 17.18 -9.22
CA ARG A 1079 143.12 16.31 -10.02
C ARG A 1079 144.01 17.09 -11.00
N GLN A 1080 143.51 18.14 -11.65
CA GLN A 1080 144.34 19.04 -12.45
C GLN A 1080 145.36 19.81 -11.61
N LEU A 1081 145.01 20.22 -10.38
CA LEU A 1081 145.93 20.88 -9.46
C LEU A 1081 147.01 19.91 -8.95
N GLN A 1082 146.66 18.64 -8.67
CA GLN A 1082 147.62 17.58 -8.36
C GLN A 1082 148.55 17.31 -9.55
N GLU A 1083 148.05 17.24 -10.78
CA GLU A 1083 148.89 17.13 -11.97
C GLU A 1083 149.80 18.35 -12.19
N ARG A 1084 149.31 19.58 -11.94
CA ARG A 1084 150.13 20.81 -11.97
C ARG A 1084 151.21 20.75 -10.89
N THR A 1085 150.87 20.29 -9.69
CA THR A 1085 151.80 20.11 -8.57
C THR A 1085 152.86 19.07 -8.92
N LEU A 1086 152.48 17.92 -9.49
CA LEU A 1086 153.41 16.89 -9.97
C LEU A 1086 154.32 17.40 -11.10
N LYS A 1087 153.80 18.24 -12.01
CA LYS A 1087 154.62 18.89 -13.05
C LYS A 1087 155.62 19.88 -12.43
N LEU A 1088 155.21 20.66 -11.43
CA LEU A 1088 156.07 21.58 -10.68
C LEU A 1088 157.12 20.84 -9.82
N THR A 1089 156.77 19.78 -9.09
CA THR A 1089 157.74 18.99 -8.32
C THR A 1089 158.73 18.24 -9.23
N ASN A 1090 158.30 17.82 -10.43
CA ASN A 1090 159.22 17.30 -11.44
C ASN A 1090 160.19 18.38 -11.95
N GLN A 1091 159.73 19.63 -12.15
CA GLN A 1091 160.59 20.76 -12.50
C GLN A 1091 161.59 21.08 -11.38
N VAL A 1092 161.14 21.16 -10.12
CA VAL A 1092 162.01 21.29 -8.94
C VAL A 1092 163.02 20.14 -8.89
N GLY A 1093 162.59 18.90 -9.09
CA GLY A 1093 163.46 17.73 -9.15
C GLY A 1093 164.45 17.73 -10.32
N THR A 1094 164.17 18.42 -11.44
CA THR A 1094 165.17 18.66 -12.50
C THR A 1094 166.15 19.77 -12.11
N LEU A 1095 165.70 20.84 -11.44
CA LEU A 1095 166.55 21.92 -10.96
C LEU A 1095 167.49 21.44 -9.85
N GLU A 1096 167.02 20.61 -8.92
CA GLU A 1096 167.86 19.95 -7.91
C GLU A 1096 168.94 19.06 -8.54
N ARG A 1097 168.61 18.31 -9.60
CA ARG A 1097 169.60 17.49 -10.31
C ARG A 1097 170.60 18.35 -11.06
N ALA A 1098 170.19 19.48 -11.65
CA ALA A 1098 171.11 20.46 -12.22
C ALA A 1098 172.05 21.06 -11.13
N LEU A 1099 171.52 21.41 -9.96
CA LEU A 1099 172.29 21.90 -8.81
C LEU A 1099 173.31 20.87 -8.32
N ARG A 1100 172.91 19.60 -8.15
CA ARG A 1100 173.81 18.50 -7.76
C ARG A 1100 174.88 18.25 -8.82
N ASN A 1101 174.54 18.35 -10.12
CA ASN A 1101 175.52 18.22 -11.20
C ASN A 1101 176.57 19.34 -11.19
N VAL A 1102 176.16 20.58 -10.89
CA VAL A 1102 177.10 21.72 -10.71
C VAL A 1102 177.99 21.53 -9.47
N GLN A 1103 177.45 20.96 -8.39
CA GLN A 1103 178.23 20.62 -7.18
C GLN A 1103 179.19 19.43 -7.37
N SER A 1104 179.02 18.61 -8.42
CA SER A 1104 179.76 17.36 -8.61
C SER A 1104 181.10 17.48 -9.36
N GLN A 1105 181.48 18.67 -9.85
CA GLN A 1105 182.67 18.85 -10.70
C GLN A 1105 183.91 19.44 -9.99
N SER A 1106 183.85 19.66 -8.67
CA SER A 1106 184.97 20.27 -7.91
C SER A 1106 185.94 19.26 -7.27
N LEU A 1107 186.72 18.60 -8.14
CA LEU A 1107 188.04 17.99 -7.87
C LEU A 1107 188.13 16.71 -7.00
N CYS A 1108 189.07 15.86 -7.40
CA CYS A 1108 189.65 14.80 -6.57
C CYS A 1108 190.83 15.34 -5.75
N ASN A 1109 191.01 14.88 -4.51
CA ASN A 1109 192.30 14.47 -3.92
C ASN A 1109 192.13 14.02 -2.45
N LEU A 1110 193.03 13.13 -2.01
CA LEU A 1110 193.62 12.93 -0.66
C LEU A 1110 192.83 13.37 0.61
N GLU A 1111 192.75 12.61 1.70
CA GLU A 1111 193.57 11.44 2.12
C GLU A 1111 192.83 10.60 3.19
N ASP A 1112 193.25 9.35 3.43
CA ASP A 1112 192.72 8.47 4.49
C ASP A 1112 193.09 8.95 5.92
N ILE A 1113 192.36 8.48 6.96
CA ILE A 1113 192.98 7.76 8.11
C ILE A 1113 191.99 7.22 9.20
N LYS A 1114 192.15 5.92 9.48
CA LYS A 1114 191.92 5.13 10.73
C LYS A 1114 190.59 5.10 11.50
N LYS A 1115 190.25 3.83 11.80
CA LYS A 1115 189.50 3.32 12.97
C LYS A 1115 190.06 3.85 14.31
N MET A 1116 189.18 4.12 15.29
CA MET A 1116 189.15 3.47 16.63
C MET A 1116 187.96 3.99 17.47
N PHE A 1117 187.35 3.12 18.29
CA PHE A 1117 186.41 3.52 19.36
C PHE A 1117 187.18 3.86 20.65
N PRO A 1118 186.58 4.66 21.54
CA PRO A 1118 185.99 4.08 22.77
C PRO A 1118 184.49 4.42 22.95
N SER A 1119 183.91 3.93 24.04
CA SER A 1119 182.52 4.17 24.48
C SER A 1119 182.45 5.13 25.68
N GLU A 1120 181.23 5.39 26.18
CA GLU A 1120 180.89 6.06 27.46
C GLU A 1120 181.11 7.60 27.52
N SER A 1121 180.33 8.39 28.29
CA SER A 1121 178.95 8.20 28.78
C SER A 1121 178.33 9.55 29.26
N LEU A 1122 177.00 9.57 29.42
CA LEU A 1122 176.17 10.30 30.41
C LEU A 1122 176.36 11.82 30.72
N ALA A 1123 175.20 12.51 30.77
CA ALA A 1123 174.82 13.60 31.71
C ALA A 1123 175.50 15.00 31.53
N ASN A 1124 174.87 16.14 31.88
CA ASN A 1124 173.45 16.45 32.19
C ASN A 1124 173.15 17.96 31.97
N ASP A 1125 171.85 18.31 31.98
CA ASP A 1125 171.21 19.57 32.40
C ASP A 1125 171.69 20.96 31.89
N SER A 1126 170.76 21.69 31.26
CA SER A 1126 170.16 22.96 31.77
C SER A 1126 169.99 24.11 30.74
N VAL A 1127 169.05 25.03 31.04
CA VAL A 1127 168.77 26.35 30.40
C VAL A 1127 168.32 26.28 28.91
N LEU A 1128 167.02 26.27 28.56
CA LEU A 1128 165.97 27.31 28.65
C LEU A 1128 165.96 28.40 27.55
N HIS A 1129 164.73 28.73 27.11
CA HIS A 1129 164.30 29.91 26.34
C HIS A 1129 164.67 29.94 24.84
N LYS A 1130 163.86 30.50 23.92
CA LYS A 1130 162.54 31.20 24.01
C LYS A 1130 161.41 30.30 23.41
N SER A 1131 160.12 30.41 23.75
CA SER A 1131 159.23 31.57 23.99
C SER A 1131 158.91 32.33 22.68
N THR A 1132 157.78 33.01 22.45
CA THR A 1132 156.58 33.32 23.27
C THR A 1132 155.40 33.47 22.27
N LEU A 1133 154.13 33.36 22.64
CA LEU A 1133 153.39 34.42 23.35
C LEU A 1133 152.20 33.86 24.14
N SER A 1134 152.04 34.37 25.35
CA SER A 1134 150.84 34.30 26.18
C SER A 1134 150.55 35.71 26.67
N ASN A 1135 149.27 36.08 26.78
CA ASN A 1135 148.75 36.91 27.86
C ASN A 1135 147.27 36.45 28.07
N HIS A 1136 146.78 36.03 29.24
CA HIS A 1136 146.94 36.43 30.65
C HIS A 1136 145.88 37.48 31.09
N LEU A 1137 144.98 37.01 31.98
CA LEU A 1137 144.28 37.72 33.05
C LEU A 1137 143.09 38.69 32.78
N SER A 1138 142.04 38.48 33.58
CA SER A 1138 141.44 39.48 34.51
C SER A 1138 140.07 40.15 34.19
N VAL A 1139 139.05 39.69 34.94
CA VAL A 1139 138.07 40.51 35.73
C VAL A 1139 136.85 41.19 35.04
N CYS A 1140 135.65 40.74 35.48
CA CYS A 1140 134.35 41.45 35.62
C CYS A 1140 133.59 41.98 34.37
N SER A 1141 132.24 42.11 34.37
CA SER A 1141 131.16 41.52 35.20
C SER A 1141 129.76 41.88 34.66
N LEU A 1142 128.71 41.16 35.11
CA LEU A 1142 127.25 41.38 34.88
C LEU A 1142 126.78 41.17 33.41
N THR A 1143 125.61 40.61 33.04
CA THR A 1143 124.51 39.78 33.62
C THR A 1143 123.69 39.29 32.40
N SER A 1144 122.93 38.19 32.34
CA SER A 1144 122.48 37.12 33.25
C SER A 1144 122.23 35.84 32.39
N GLY A 1145 121.72 34.67 32.83
CA GLY A 1145 121.04 34.24 34.06
C GLY A 1145 119.55 33.89 33.79
N ALA A 1146 119.03 32.68 34.08
CA ALA A 1146 119.66 31.52 34.71
C ALA A 1146 119.02 30.15 34.38
N CYS A 1147 119.87 29.11 34.40
CA CYS A 1147 119.67 27.70 34.80
C CYS A 1147 118.43 26.87 34.37
N ASP A 1148 118.69 25.94 33.45
CA ASP A 1148 118.27 24.52 33.48
C ASP A 1148 119.06 23.76 34.59
N PRO A 1149 118.82 22.47 34.98
CA PRO A 1149 117.71 21.55 34.72
C PRO A 1149 117.10 20.87 35.98
N LEU A 1150 115.94 20.20 35.84
CA LEU A 1150 115.72 18.87 36.43
C LEU A 1150 114.54 18.15 35.74
N GLY A 1151 114.60 16.83 35.60
CA GLY A 1151 113.60 16.05 34.86
C GLY A 1151 112.79 15.07 35.70
N ILE A 1152 111.63 14.70 35.13
CA ILE A 1152 110.85 13.48 35.36
C ILE A 1152 109.85 13.48 36.55
N LEU A 1153 108.60 13.13 36.19
CA LEU A 1153 107.45 12.64 36.97
C LEU A 1153 106.45 13.60 37.68
N ASN A 1154 105.18 13.41 37.26
CA ASN A 1154 103.93 13.32 38.05
C ASN A 1154 103.18 14.59 38.57
N ALA A 1155 101.89 14.66 38.17
CA ALA A 1155 100.72 15.18 38.91
C ALA A 1155 100.63 16.70 39.28
N ILE A 1156 99.46 17.37 39.36
CA ILE A 1156 98.04 17.08 39.00
C ILE A 1156 97.25 18.41 38.92
N CYS A 1157 96.20 18.51 38.06
CA CYS A 1157 95.14 19.55 38.05
C CYS A 1157 95.54 21.03 37.72
N ARG A 1158 94.70 21.91 37.14
CA ARG A 1158 93.26 21.88 36.74
C ARG A 1158 93.01 22.55 35.36
N VAL A 1159 91.77 22.35 34.87
CA VAL A 1159 91.01 23.07 33.80
C VAL A 1159 91.24 22.57 32.37
N LYS A 1160 90.25 22.48 31.45
CA LYS A 1160 88.80 22.11 31.49
C LYS A 1160 88.32 22.03 30.01
N VAL A 1161 87.32 21.19 29.69
CA VAL A 1161 86.68 21.04 28.35
C VAL A 1161 87.61 20.31 27.36
N GLY A 1162 87.22 19.28 26.57
CA GLY A 1162 85.91 18.65 26.30
C GLY A 1162 85.53 18.77 24.81
N GLU A 1163 85.04 17.77 24.07
CA GLU A 1163 84.80 16.33 24.31
C GLU A 1163 84.88 15.57 22.95
N ARG A 1164 85.05 14.24 22.94
CA ARG A 1164 84.71 13.36 21.80
C ARG A 1164 84.50 11.88 22.20
N VAL A 1165 83.33 11.34 21.82
CA VAL A 1165 83.10 10.02 21.15
C VAL A 1165 83.26 8.69 21.92
N GLU A 1166 82.32 7.77 21.64
CA GLU A 1166 82.29 6.29 21.88
C GLU A 1166 82.18 5.71 23.31
N GLY A 1167 81.66 4.46 23.46
CA GLY A 1167 81.76 3.71 24.74
C GLY A 1167 80.64 2.74 25.19
N ILE A 1168 80.15 1.87 24.29
CA ILE A 1168 79.38 0.62 24.51
C ILE A 1168 79.36 -0.06 25.94
N GLN A 1169 78.14 -0.45 26.39
CA GLN A 1169 77.73 -1.60 27.26
C GLN A 1169 77.92 -1.68 28.83
N THR A 1170 76.76 -1.92 29.48
CA THR A 1170 76.44 -2.93 30.54
C THR A 1170 76.68 -2.74 32.07
N SER A 1171 75.62 -3.11 32.81
CA SER A 1171 75.51 -3.72 34.17
C SER A 1171 75.71 -2.92 35.48
N SER A 1172 74.58 -2.73 36.18
CA SER A 1172 74.33 -2.95 37.64
C SER A 1172 75.24 -2.36 38.74
N SER A 1173 74.65 -1.56 39.64
CA SER A 1173 74.19 -2.05 40.97
C SER A 1173 73.61 -0.93 41.88
N THR A 1174 72.84 -1.33 42.91
CA THR A 1174 72.17 -0.46 43.90
C THR A 1174 73.10 -0.09 45.08
N PRO A 1175 72.81 0.97 45.88
CA PRO A 1175 72.12 0.71 47.16
C PRO A 1175 71.16 1.82 47.68
N HIS A 1176 70.54 1.54 48.84
CA HIS A 1176 69.58 2.28 49.68
C HIS A 1176 69.72 3.82 49.79
N SER A 1177 68.61 4.59 49.73
CA SER A 1177 67.76 5.11 50.86
C SER A 1177 68.46 6.21 51.70
N GLN A 1178 67.86 7.35 52.09
CA GLN A 1178 66.52 7.67 52.65
C GLN A 1178 66.12 9.15 52.27
N LEU A 1179 65.00 9.81 52.64
CA LEU A 1179 63.85 9.58 53.55
C LEU A 1179 62.65 10.49 53.15
N GLN A 1180 61.41 10.17 53.58
CA GLN A 1180 60.19 11.04 53.68
C GLN A 1180 59.53 11.54 52.35
N SER A 1181 58.20 11.76 52.27
CA SER A 1181 57.13 11.83 53.29
C SER A 1181 55.70 11.39 52.85
N PHE A 1182 55.08 10.54 53.68
CA PHE A 1182 53.64 10.43 54.06
C PHE A 1182 52.51 9.97 53.10
N GLU A 1183 51.70 9.04 53.64
CA GLU A 1183 50.34 8.64 53.24
C GLU A 1183 49.30 9.08 54.29
N VAL A 1184 48.02 9.18 53.90
CA VAL A 1184 46.80 8.78 54.65
C VAL A 1184 45.70 8.53 53.58
N GLY A 1185 44.86 7.49 53.54
CA GLY A 1185 44.74 6.27 54.35
C GLY A 1185 43.36 6.15 55.04
N TYR A 1186 42.51 5.16 54.67
CA TYR A 1186 41.68 4.35 55.60
C TYR A 1186 40.81 3.27 54.91
N LEU A 1187 40.52 2.24 55.71
CA LEU A 1187 39.80 0.98 55.48
C LEU A 1187 38.25 1.17 55.32
N ASN A 1188 37.37 0.20 55.00
CA ASN A 1188 37.43 -1.25 55.27
C ASN A 1188 36.46 -2.12 54.39
N LEU A 1189 36.95 -3.29 53.94
CA LEU A 1189 36.28 -4.59 53.69
C LEU A 1189 34.83 -4.74 53.14
N THR A 1190 34.66 -5.50 52.05
CA THR A 1190 34.08 -6.87 52.06
C THR A 1190 34.27 -7.64 50.73
N SER A 1191 34.00 -8.97 50.74
CA SER A 1191 34.17 -10.00 49.68
C SER A 1191 33.33 -11.24 50.10
N PRO A 1192 33.35 -12.48 49.52
CA PRO A 1192 34.11 -13.05 48.37
C PRO A 1192 33.32 -14.07 47.47
N VAL A 1193 34.05 -14.94 46.74
CA VAL A 1193 33.73 -16.32 46.25
C VAL A 1193 33.33 -16.48 44.74
N ALA A 1194 33.57 -17.70 44.22
CA ALA A 1194 33.60 -18.14 42.82
C ALA A 1194 32.61 -19.35 42.57
N PRO A 1195 32.57 -20.02 41.39
CA PRO A 1195 31.44 -20.87 40.95
C PRO A 1195 31.47 -22.32 41.49
N PRO A 1196 30.39 -23.13 41.29
CA PRO A 1196 30.40 -24.12 40.18
C PRO A 1196 29.03 -24.55 39.57
N ASP A 1197 29.13 -25.29 38.47
CA ASP A 1197 28.30 -26.44 38.01
C ASP A 1197 26.82 -26.34 37.53
N THR A 1198 26.48 -27.41 36.79
CA THR A 1198 25.32 -27.70 35.92
C THR A 1198 23.96 -27.84 36.61
N LYS A 1199 22.88 -27.53 35.86
CA LYS A 1199 21.72 -28.44 35.63
C LYS A 1199 20.65 -27.85 34.69
N ASP A 1200 20.01 -28.72 33.90
CA ASP A 1200 18.68 -28.48 33.30
C ASP A 1200 17.58 -28.49 34.39
N PRO A 1201 16.38 -27.94 34.10
CA PRO A 1201 15.31 -28.89 33.77
C PRO A 1201 14.26 -28.40 32.73
N GLU A 1202 13.74 -29.39 32.00
CA GLU A 1202 12.32 -29.71 31.69
C GLU A 1202 11.26 -28.66 31.30
N GLU A 1203 10.26 -29.20 30.59
CA GLU A 1203 9.07 -28.58 30.02
C GLU A 1203 8.02 -28.18 31.08
N SER A 1204 7.23 -27.13 30.83
CA SER A 1204 5.82 -27.09 31.23
C SER A 1204 5.04 -25.96 30.49
N ASP A 1205 4.01 -26.36 29.77
CA ASP A 1205 2.85 -25.61 29.21
C ASP A 1205 2.75 -24.09 29.42
N GLN A 1206 2.74 -23.32 28.32
CA GLN A 1206 1.55 -22.57 27.84
C GLN A 1206 1.73 -22.03 26.41
#